data_AF-A0A954IPN1-F1
#
_entry.id   AF-A0A954IPN1-F1
#
_cell.length_a   1.000
_cell.length_b   1.000
_cell.length_c   1.000
_cell.angle_alpha   90.00
_cell.angle_beta   90.00
_cell.angle_gamma   90.00
#
_symmetry.space_group_name_H-M   'P 1'
#
loop_
_entity.id
_entity.type
_entity.pdbx_description
1 polymer ?
#
loop_
_entity_poly.entity_id
_entity_poly.type
_entity_poly.pdbx_seq_one_letter_code
_entity_poly.pdbx_strand_id
1 'polypeptide(L)'
;QQWSQVKGTGGEGCDTEDGRPDADPACQMNMTFTISPQNIDEGDTATVSGTVVHPMGFPFVTSIDWGDGNSPEVVQVDEYGIFVVDHVYIDEGAYGYYDVSLTMDDGWSTYSESGSVAVNNAEPTVILNIASSVFENDSVTATGTVSDPGILDIFTTIEIDWGDGTQEPVTLDANGNYNMSHVYVDDEMSGTPSDDYYVFIWATDDDLGYGEAWGTVTVNNVAPVLTLNAVATVNEGQQATLSGTITDVSSLDEFDLTIDWGDGYVETYYTVPAGAFSYSYTYADDPPGIGADTYTIQVTVVDDDTGTDSKSTDVTVNNVNPVVTLDPVSDVNEGDSSYVSGTVTDPGVYDTHTVTIDWGDGHSEEVWVDGSGFFEGWHTYEDDDPTATASDIYSITATVEDDDTGTDSDSASFTVNNVAPTLYYTDYYWEITDGIELTVEGSFDDVWADSHTLTIDWGDGTSDVVNYDAGGGSGSGSGLGMRSFTLTHNYIDPNPDPDWEVNYSYSITVEDDDLGESTGSGSGSVTGGSGSGSGGSSGGSGSGGGSGGSGSGGGSALIFGGQSGTTKSDRLRVSEVVPLFHEAVRRWDALTDRPIIERTLREVVVQIADLPDEQLGFAVQNSITIDLNAAGVGWFLDPTPGDEVEFVERRDGEFRAHRRSEAHGGIDLLTVLMHELGHVLGFGHSDDRADLMNDSLDPGVRRVPDTAPTRMLSPHPTTGESITLGRSQSAALGRFVVNTPGLTESVRLPRSTVILESDVQPLTPPTRAIHRYIDAVFSTALESDDLALFE
;
A
#
# COMPACT_ATOMS: atom_id res chain seq x y z
N GLN A 1 34.54 109.00 7.16
CA GLN A 1 34.67 110.33 7.81
C GLN A 1 35.68 110.19 8.93
N GLN A 2 36.74 111.00 8.88
CA GLN A 2 37.72 111.37 9.92
C GLN A 2 38.04 110.35 11.01
N TRP A 3 39.28 109.84 11.05
CA TRP A 3 40.20 110.04 12.19
C TRP A 3 41.61 110.20 11.64
N SER A 4 42.25 111.32 12.00
CA SER A 4 43.51 111.82 11.46
C SER A 4 44.73 111.31 12.24
N GLN A 5 45.85 111.20 11.52
CA GLN A 5 47.20 111.56 11.97
C GLN A 5 47.62 111.21 13.41
N VAL A 6 48.44 110.16 13.52
CA VAL A 6 49.70 110.21 14.28
C VAL A 6 50.77 109.44 13.47
N LYS A 7 51.55 110.16 12.65
CA LYS A 7 52.98 109.85 12.52
C LYS A 7 53.72 110.90 13.34
N GLY A 8 53.85 110.59 14.64
CA GLY A 8 54.85 111.15 15.50
C GLY A 8 56.16 110.40 15.27
N THR A 9 57.22 111.17 15.16
CA THR A 9 58.63 110.82 15.10
C THR A 9 59.06 109.78 16.15
N GLY A 10 59.91 108.83 15.76
CA GLY A 10 60.70 107.99 16.67
C GLY A 10 60.63 106.51 16.32
N GLY A 11 61.61 106.04 15.55
CA GLY A 11 61.79 104.65 15.15
C GLY A 11 62.79 104.55 14.00
N GLU A 12 64.02 105.01 14.23
CA GLU A 12 65.19 104.37 13.62
C GLU A 12 65.15 102.90 14.05
N GLY A 13 65.49 101.98 13.16
CA GLY A 13 65.55 100.56 13.50
C GLY A 13 65.10 99.70 12.34
N CYS A 14 65.87 99.75 11.25
CA CYS A 14 66.34 98.66 10.38
C CYS A 14 67.10 99.34 9.23
N ASP A 15 68.06 100.22 9.55
CA ASP A 15 68.87 100.93 8.54
C ASP A 15 70.27 100.31 8.52
N THR A 16 70.60 99.59 7.45
CA THR A 16 71.87 98.86 7.33
C THR A 16 72.91 99.70 6.57
N GLU A 17 73.59 100.63 7.23
CA GLU A 17 74.78 101.29 6.66
C GLU A 17 76.01 100.35 6.62
N ASP A 18 75.97 99.20 7.30
CA ASP A 18 77.16 98.36 7.58
C ASP A 18 77.09 96.94 7.00
N GLY A 19 75.99 96.56 6.34
CA GLY A 19 75.83 95.24 5.73
C GLY A 19 75.82 94.06 6.72
N ARG A 20 75.49 94.30 8.00
CA ARG A 20 75.17 93.25 9.00
C ARG A 20 73.81 93.54 9.63
N PRO A 21 72.98 92.53 9.89
CA PRO A 21 71.68 92.74 10.53
C PRO A 21 71.86 93.18 11.99
N ASP A 22 71.11 94.20 12.41
CA ASP A 22 70.99 94.63 13.81
C ASP A 22 70.34 93.51 14.64
N ALA A 23 70.86 93.28 15.85
CA ALA A 23 70.29 92.34 16.82
C ALA A 23 69.04 92.88 17.54
N ASP A 24 68.37 93.88 16.96
CA ASP A 24 67.13 94.46 17.50
C ASP A 24 65.96 93.49 17.23
N PRO A 25 65.26 93.00 18.27
CA PRO A 25 64.10 92.13 18.10
C PRO A 25 62.95 92.79 17.30
N ALA A 26 62.94 94.12 17.13
CA ALA A 26 62.00 94.81 16.25
C ALA A 26 62.29 94.65 14.74
N CYS A 27 63.48 94.16 14.36
CA CYS A 27 63.90 93.90 12.98
C CYS A 27 63.89 92.41 12.61
N GLN A 28 63.34 91.54 13.46
CA GLN A 28 63.27 90.10 13.17
C GLN A 28 62.01 89.76 12.39
N MET A 29 62.17 88.94 11.34
CA MET A 29 61.05 88.26 10.70
C MET A 29 60.36 87.36 11.71
N ASN A 30 59.03 87.33 11.67
CA ASN A 30 58.25 86.39 12.46
C ASN A 30 57.21 85.71 11.58
N MET A 31 57.04 84.41 11.76
CA MET A 31 56.01 83.60 11.13
C MET A 31 55.19 82.96 12.23
N THR A 32 53.89 82.85 12.00
CA THR A 32 53.04 81.95 12.78
C THR A 32 52.06 81.31 11.82
N PHE A 33 51.91 80.00 11.89
CA PHE A 33 50.95 79.28 11.06
C PHE A 33 50.16 78.25 11.87
N THR A 34 49.10 77.76 11.25
CA THR A 34 48.24 76.69 11.74
C THR A 34 47.92 75.75 10.59
N ILE A 35 47.89 74.45 10.87
CA ILE A 35 47.37 73.44 9.94
C ILE A 35 45.97 73.05 10.44
N SER A 36 44.98 72.99 9.57
CA SER A 36 43.63 72.57 9.94
C SER A 36 42.98 71.82 8.77
N PRO A 37 42.44 70.61 9.00
CA PRO A 37 42.54 69.80 10.22
C PRO A 37 43.99 69.36 10.51
N GLN A 38 44.29 68.98 11.76
CA GLN A 38 45.59 68.38 12.15
C GLN A 38 45.58 66.85 12.07
N ASN A 39 44.39 66.26 11.93
CA ASN A 39 44.15 64.85 11.75
C ASN A 39 43.15 64.73 10.60
N ILE A 40 43.58 64.11 9.51
CA ILE A 40 42.79 63.85 8.31
C ILE A 40 42.91 62.38 7.96
N ASP A 41 42.03 61.88 7.11
CA ASP A 41 42.25 60.60 6.45
C ASP A 41 42.99 60.87 5.13
N GLU A 42 43.63 59.88 4.55
CA GLU A 42 44.21 60.04 3.22
C GLU A 42 43.14 60.33 2.15
N GLY A 43 43.57 60.98 1.06
CA GLY A 43 42.68 61.59 0.07
C GLY A 43 42.05 62.92 0.53
N ASP A 44 42.09 63.27 1.83
CA ASP A 44 41.59 64.54 2.34
C ASP A 44 42.59 65.69 2.22
N THR A 45 42.06 66.90 2.37
CA THR A 45 42.81 68.16 2.29
C THR A 45 43.16 68.69 3.68
N ALA A 46 44.45 68.98 3.90
CA ALA A 46 44.90 69.83 5.00
C ALA A 46 45.16 71.26 4.50
N THR A 47 44.71 72.25 5.26
CA THR A 47 44.97 73.66 4.96
C THR A 47 46.02 74.23 5.88
N VAL A 48 47.11 74.76 5.34
CA VAL A 48 48.06 75.61 6.05
C VAL A 48 47.62 77.06 5.89
N SER A 49 47.38 77.74 7.01
CA SER A 49 47.13 79.18 7.03
C SER A 49 48.02 79.88 8.04
N GLY A 50 48.56 81.04 7.69
CA GLY A 50 49.49 81.73 8.56
C GLY A 50 49.64 83.21 8.26
N THR A 51 50.35 83.88 9.16
CA THR A 51 50.74 85.27 9.03
C THR A 51 52.25 85.42 9.09
N VAL A 52 52.77 86.22 8.18
CA VAL A 52 54.16 86.66 8.13
C VAL A 52 54.20 88.11 8.55
N VAL A 53 55.16 88.46 9.41
CA VAL A 53 55.47 89.86 9.74
C VAL A 53 56.90 90.13 9.30
N HIS A 54 57.05 91.07 8.36
CA HIS A 54 58.35 91.46 7.82
C HIS A 54 58.59 92.98 7.95
N PRO A 55 59.75 93.42 8.48
CA PRO A 55 60.02 94.84 8.77
C PRO A 55 60.12 95.74 7.51
N MET A 56 60.46 95.18 6.34
CA MET A 56 60.59 95.94 5.07
C MET A 56 59.34 95.96 4.15
N GLY A 57 58.24 95.29 4.53
CA GLY A 57 56.97 95.30 3.79
C GLY A 57 56.86 94.31 2.60
N PHE A 58 55.63 93.97 2.22
CA PHE A 58 55.22 92.93 1.25
C PHE A 58 55.36 93.34 -0.23
N PRO A 59 55.38 92.40 -1.20
CA PRO A 59 55.14 90.95 -1.10
C PRO A 59 56.40 90.09 -0.82
N PHE A 60 56.19 88.93 -0.18
CA PHE A 60 57.19 87.89 0.07
C PHE A 60 56.73 86.53 -0.46
N VAL A 61 57.68 85.63 -0.59
CA VAL A 61 57.41 84.21 -0.82
C VAL A 61 57.79 83.40 0.40
N THR A 62 56.94 82.44 0.74
CA THR A 62 57.27 81.37 1.68
C THR A 62 57.30 80.05 0.91
N SER A 63 58.20 79.16 1.29
CA SER A 63 58.26 77.80 0.77
C SER A 63 57.61 76.88 1.80
N ILE A 64 56.64 76.07 1.38
CA ILE A 64 56.01 75.04 2.22
C ILE A 64 56.48 73.68 1.72
N ASP A 65 57.17 72.92 2.56
CA ASP A 65 57.44 71.51 2.35
C ASP A 65 56.40 70.71 3.13
N TRP A 66 55.58 69.95 2.42
CA TRP A 66 54.46 69.19 2.98
C TRP A 66 54.90 67.87 3.63
N GLY A 67 56.17 67.48 3.50
CA GLY A 67 56.75 66.28 4.10
C GLY A 67 56.47 64.97 3.36
N ASP A 68 55.63 65.01 2.33
CA ASP A 68 55.19 63.85 1.51
C ASP A 68 56.14 63.49 0.36
N GLY A 69 57.30 64.16 0.28
CA GLY A 69 58.28 63.96 -0.78
C GLY A 69 58.00 64.73 -2.08
N ASN A 70 56.89 65.48 -2.16
CA ASN A 70 56.70 66.44 -3.22
C ASN A 70 57.69 67.61 -3.09
N SER A 71 57.96 68.29 -4.21
CA SER A 71 58.83 69.48 -4.16
C SER A 71 58.16 70.60 -3.36
N PRO A 72 58.91 71.35 -2.53
CA PRO A 72 58.32 72.43 -1.73
C PRO A 72 57.56 73.44 -2.59
N GLU A 73 56.35 73.78 -2.16
CA GLU A 73 55.45 74.71 -2.82
C GLU A 73 55.81 76.16 -2.46
N VAL A 74 56.02 77.00 -3.47
CA VAL A 74 56.33 78.42 -3.27
C VAL A 74 55.05 79.25 -3.30
N VAL A 75 54.74 79.85 -2.16
CA VAL A 75 53.47 80.53 -1.88
C VAL A 75 53.69 82.03 -1.79
N GLN A 76 52.87 82.80 -2.49
CA GLN A 76 52.88 84.27 -2.38
C GLN A 76 52.13 84.69 -1.12
N VAL A 77 52.78 85.51 -0.30
CA VAL A 77 52.15 86.15 0.85
C VAL A 77 51.46 87.44 0.39
N ASP A 78 50.22 87.65 0.80
CA ASP A 78 49.43 88.82 0.37
C ASP A 78 49.94 90.15 0.97
N GLU A 79 49.30 91.26 0.58
CA GLU A 79 49.68 92.61 1.04
C GLU A 79 49.47 92.84 2.56
N TYR A 80 48.75 91.93 3.22
CA TYR A 80 48.48 91.94 4.66
C TYR A 80 49.33 90.94 5.44
N GLY A 81 50.20 90.19 4.77
CA GLY A 81 51.04 89.18 5.39
C GLY A 81 50.35 87.83 5.58
N ILE A 82 49.22 87.56 4.92
CA ILE A 82 48.43 86.34 5.10
C ILE A 82 48.69 85.38 3.92
N PHE A 83 48.72 84.09 4.21
CA PHE A 83 48.70 83.02 3.21
C PHE A 83 47.78 81.88 3.66
N VAL A 84 47.15 81.21 2.69
CA VAL A 84 46.30 80.03 2.87
C VAL A 84 46.55 79.10 1.69
N VAL A 85 46.91 77.85 1.97
CA VAL A 85 47.22 76.84 0.96
C VAL A 85 46.65 75.50 1.38
N ASP A 86 46.02 74.84 0.43
CA ASP A 86 45.40 73.54 0.57
C ASP A 86 46.32 72.47 -0.05
N HIS A 87 46.48 71.35 0.63
CA HIS A 87 47.24 70.20 0.13
C HIS A 87 46.51 68.90 0.42
N VAL A 88 46.51 68.00 -0.56
CA VAL A 88 45.90 66.66 -0.43
C VAL A 88 47.00 65.66 -0.14
N TYR A 89 46.86 64.93 0.96
CA TYR A 89 47.73 63.80 1.26
C TYR A 89 47.16 62.55 0.61
N ILE A 90 47.95 61.89 -0.23
CA ILE A 90 47.49 60.81 -1.13
C ILE A 90 47.71 59.40 -0.59
N ASP A 91 48.29 59.31 0.62
CA ASP A 91 48.78 58.13 1.34
C ASP A 91 49.11 58.60 2.78
N GLU A 92 48.92 57.79 3.83
CA GLU A 92 49.26 58.13 5.21
C GLU A 92 50.75 58.08 5.54
N GLY A 93 51.51 57.42 4.69
CA GLY A 93 52.95 57.22 4.79
C GLY A 93 53.34 56.31 5.96
N ALA A 94 54.58 55.82 5.94
CA ALA A 94 55.07 54.78 6.86
C ALA A 94 54.95 55.06 8.39
N TYR A 95 54.59 56.27 8.79
CA TYR A 95 54.45 56.68 10.20
C TYR A 95 53.06 57.22 10.57
N GLY A 96 52.11 57.34 9.63
CA GLY A 96 50.78 57.91 9.87
C GLY A 96 50.76 59.42 10.17
N TYR A 97 51.83 60.13 9.80
CA TYR A 97 51.89 61.59 9.86
C TYR A 97 53.00 62.14 8.95
N TYR A 98 52.82 63.39 8.53
CA TYR A 98 53.81 64.15 7.77
C TYR A 98 54.26 65.40 8.52
N ASP A 99 55.57 65.66 8.51
CA ASP A 99 56.15 66.88 9.04
C ASP A 99 56.05 68.00 7.98
N VAL A 100 55.26 69.03 8.29
CA VAL A 100 55.10 70.22 7.43
C VAL A 100 56.08 71.28 7.89
N SER A 101 56.97 71.72 7.00
CA SER A 101 57.95 72.77 7.30
C SER A 101 57.78 73.97 6.38
N LEU A 102 57.76 75.15 6.98
CA LEU A 102 57.67 76.42 6.26
C LEU A 102 59.03 77.11 6.36
N THR A 103 59.55 77.56 5.23
CA THR A 103 60.82 78.27 5.16
C THR A 103 60.64 79.60 4.43
N MET A 104 61.09 80.68 5.06
CA MET A 104 61.21 82.00 4.45
C MET A 104 62.67 82.42 4.41
N ASP A 105 63.09 82.98 3.28
CA ASP A 105 64.43 83.52 3.07
C ASP A 105 64.32 84.91 2.43
N ASP A 106 64.83 85.92 3.11
CA ASP A 106 64.88 87.30 2.63
C ASP A 106 66.19 87.62 1.87
N GLY A 107 67.04 86.61 1.64
CA GLY A 107 68.36 86.71 1.03
C GLY A 107 69.47 87.04 2.02
N TRP A 108 69.14 87.25 3.30
CA TRP A 108 70.09 87.58 4.38
C TRP A 108 69.94 86.65 5.59
N SER A 109 68.73 86.17 5.85
CA SER A 109 68.39 85.27 6.94
C SER A 109 67.26 84.32 6.55
N THR A 110 67.33 83.11 7.10
CA THR A 110 66.32 82.08 6.89
C THR A 110 65.55 81.87 8.19
N TYR A 111 64.22 81.88 8.12
CA TYR A 111 63.34 81.52 9.22
C TYR A 111 62.56 80.28 8.86
N SER A 112 62.55 79.29 9.76
CA SER A 112 61.82 78.04 9.57
C SER A 112 60.95 77.72 10.77
N GLU A 113 59.72 77.30 10.51
CA GLU A 113 58.80 76.77 11.52
C GLU A 113 58.24 75.44 11.02
N SER A 114 57.91 74.53 11.92
CA SER A 114 57.42 73.20 11.57
C SER A 114 56.22 72.80 12.42
N GLY A 115 55.36 71.99 11.83
CA GLY A 115 54.22 71.33 12.45
C GLY A 115 54.08 69.94 11.84
N SER A 116 53.04 69.22 12.23
CA SER A 116 52.75 67.89 11.68
C SER A 116 51.27 67.79 11.37
N VAL A 117 50.93 66.98 10.39
CA VAL A 117 49.57 66.53 10.13
C VAL A 117 49.54 65.02 10.26
N ALA A 118 48.69 64.50 11.13
CA ALA A 118 48.40 63.08 11.18
C ALA A 118 47.48 62.73 10.00
N VAL A 119 47.84 61.69 9.28
CA VAL A 119 47.06 61.15 8.16
C VAL A 119 46.75 59.72 8.58
N ASN A 120 45.47 59.32 8.56
CA ASN A 120 45.06 57.94 8.82
C ASN A 120 44.77 57.26 7.50
N ASN A 121 45.06 55.95 7.41
CA ASN A 121 44.62 55.12 6.29
C ASN A 121 43.09 55.19 6.14
N ALA A 122 42.59 55.30 4.91
CA ALA A 122 41.17 55.24 4.61
C ALA A 122 40.78 53.79 4.30
N GLU A 123 39.61 53.34 4.77
CA GLU A 123 39.17 51.97 4.43
C GLU A 123 38.73 51.90 2.94
N PRO A 124 39.03 50.79 2.24
CA PRO A 124 38.57 50.57 0.88
C PRO A 124 37.05 50.65 0.78
N THR A 125 36.55 51.32 -0.27
CA THR A 125 35.12 51.31 -0.60
C THR A 125 34.83 50.20 -1.59
N VAL A 126 33.99 49.25 -1.19
CA VAL A 126 33.51 48.14 -2.03
C VAL A 126 32.03 48.35 -2.39
N ILE A 127 31.70 48.20 -3.67
CA ILE A 127 30.32 48.23 -4.17
C ILE A 127 30.02 46.87 -4.80
N LEU A 128 28.85 46.30 -4.49
CA LEU A 128 28.33 45.06 -5.07
C LEU A 128 26.96 45.29 -5.71
N ASN A 129 26.83 44.88 -6.97
CA ASN A 129 25.56 44.77 -7.70
C ASN A 129 25.43 43.34 -8.21
N ILE A 130 24.41 42.63 -7.72
CA ILE A 130 24.14 41.24 -8.03
C ILE A 130 22.64 41.04 -8.27
N ALA A 131 22.27 40.04 -9.08
CA ALA A 131 20.87 39.70 -9.30
C ALA A 131 20.24 39.20 -7.99
N SER A 132 18.95 39.49 -7.78
CA SER A 132 18.24 39.07 -6.58
C SER A 132 17.75 37.62 -6.62
N SER A 133 17.61 37.03 -7.81
CA SER A 133 17.13 35.65 -7.95
C SER A 133 17.57 35.00 -9.26
N VAL A 134 17.88 33.70 -9.22
CA VAL A 134 18.19 32.84 -10.38
C VAL A 134 17.51 31.47 -10.20
N PHE A 135 17.39 30.69 -11.27
CA PHE A 135 17.10 29.26 -11.14
C PHE A 135 18.41 28.50 -10.92
N GLU A 136 18.33 27.32 -10.33
CA GLU A 136 19.48 26.42 -10.28
C GLU A 136 20.06 26.13 -11.69
N ASN A 137 21.37 25.91 -11.72
CA ASN A 137 22.22 25.81 -12.90
C ASN A 137 22.22 27.01 -13.86
N ASP A 138 21.49 28.10 -13.57
CA ASP A 138 21.67 29.39 -14.24
C ASP A 138 22.84 30.17 -13.65
N SER A 139 23.50 30.99 -14.48
CA SER A 139 24.61 31.84 -14.03
C SER A 139 24.11 33.15 -13.42
N VAL A 140 24.54 33.47 -12.20
CA VAL A 140 24.46 34.82 -11.62
C VAL A 140 25.69 35.65 -12.02
N THR A 141 25.53 36.96 -12.19
CA THR A 141 26.65 37.88 -12.43
C THR A 141 26.74 38.91 -11.31
N ALA A 142 27.91 39.02 -10.69
CA ALA A 142 28.26 40.03 -9.70
C ALA A 142 29.13 41.11 -10.35
N THR A 143 28.73 42.37 -10.22
CA THR A 143 29.46 43.52 -10.78
C THR A 143 29.58 44.64 -9.76
N GLY A 144 30.65 45.42 -9.85
CA GLY A 144 30.82 46.54 -8.93
C GLY A 144 32.18 47.19 -9.04
N THR A 145 32.55 47.91 -8.00
CA THR A 145 33.81 48.64 -7.94
C THR A 145 34.49 48.43 -6.59
N VAL A 146 35.81 48.44 -6.59
CA VAL A 146 36.64 48.58 -5.41
C VAL A 146 37.51 49.81 -5.63
N SER A 147 37.46 50.76 -4.70
CA SER A 147 38.22 52.01 -4.79
C SER A 147 38.71 52.44 -3.43
N ASP A 148 39.90 53.02 -3.40
CA ASP A 148 40.50 53.58 -2.21
C ASP A 148 40.84 55.08 -2.42
N PRO A 149 40.58 55.98 -1.44
CA PRO A 149 41.14 57.32 -1.42
C PRO A 149 42.68 57.37 -1.48
N GLY A 150 43.38 56.40 -0.88
CA GLY A 150 44.81 56.17 -0.99
C GLY A 150 45.17 55.71 -2.39
N ILE A 151 45.64 56.63 -3.24
CA ILE A 151 45.94 56.29 -4.64
C ILE A 151 47.25 55.50 -4.80
N LEU A 152 48.02 55.38 -3.72
CA LEU A 152 49.25 54.58 -3.69
C LEU A 152 49.01 53.17 -3.13
N ASP A 153 47.85 52.94 -2.52
CA ASP A 153 47.46 51.68 -1.92
C ASP A 153 47.38 50.55 -2.94
N ILE A 154 47.80 49.38 -2.48
CA ILE A 154 47.75 48.15 -3.22
C ILE A 154 46.87 47.18 -2.44
N PHE A 155 45.74 46.79 -3.03
CA PHE A 155 44.90 45.75 -2.46
C PHE A 155 45.67 44.44 -2.31
N THR A 156 45.90 44.03 -1.06
CA THR A 156 46.57 42.79 -0.69
C THR A 156 45.67 41.58 -0.90
N THR A 157 44.36 41.74 -0.69
CA THR A 157 43.34 40.73 -0.95
C THR A 157 42.06 41.36 -1.49
N ILE A 158 41.46 40.74 -2.51
CA ILE A 158 40.08 41.00 -2.93
C ILE A 158 39.44 39.65 -3.23
N GLU A 159 38.45 39.28 -2.44
CA GLU A 159 37.81 37.96 -2.51
C GLU A 159 36.29 38.10 -2.48
N ILE A 160 35.61 37.23 -3.21
CA ILE A 160 34.16 37.08 -3.19
C ILE A 160 33.82 35.68 -2.67
N ASP A 161 32.93 35.62 -1.69
CA ASP A 161 32.29 34.42 -1.17
C ASP A 161 30.86 34.38 -1.68
N TRP A 162 30.50 33.33 -2.41
CA TRP A 162 29.19 33.17 -3.02
C TRP A 162 28.12 32.64 -2.05
N GLY A 163 28.51 32.31 -0.83
CA GLY A 163 27.62 31.83 0.24
C GLY A 163 27.33 30.33 0.18
N ASP A 164 27.77 29.63 -0.87
CA ASP A 164 27.65 28.18 -1.06
C ASP A 164 28.92 27.41 -0.67
N GLY A 165 29.86 28.08 0.00
CA GLY A 165 31.19 27.56 0.34
C GLY A 165 32.24 27.78 -0.74
N THR A 166 31.88 28.37 -1.89
CA THR A 166 32.81 28.76 -2.94
C THR A 166 33.33 30.18 -2.69
N GLN A 167 34.66 30.31 -2.66
CA GLN A 167 35.36 31.59 -2.58
C GLN A 167 36.32 31.76 -3.76
N GLU A 168 36.33 32.94 -4.36
CA GLU A 168 37.14 33.25 -5.54
C GLU A 168 37.88 34.59 -5.40
N PRO A 169 39.13 34.69 -5.89
CA PRO A 169 39.81 35.97 -5.96
C PRO A 169 39.22 36.85 -7.06
N VAL A 170 39.03 38.14 -6.77
CA VAL A 170 38.47 39.12 -7.70
C VAL A 170 39.59 39.88 -8.42
N THR A 171 39.44 40.07 -9.73
CA THR A 171 40.36 40.90 -10.52
C THR A 171 39.67 42.19 -10.94
N LEU A 172 40.36 43.33 -10.74
CA LEU A 172 39.86 44.64 -11.12
C LEU A 172 40.37 45.04 -12.51
N ASP A 173 39.55 45.78 -13.25
CA ASP A 173 39.97 46.49 -14.46
C ASP A 173 40.75 47.78 -14.10
N ALA A 174 41.23 48.50 -15.12
CA ALA A 174 42.01 49.71 -14.94
C ALA A 174 41.26 50.89 -14.26
N ASN A 175 39.93 50.78 -14.09
CA ASN A 175 39.11 51.77 -13.40
C ASN A 175 38.59 51.25 -12.05
N GLY A 176 39.08 50.10 -11.56
CA GLY A 176 38.63 49.50 -10.31
C GLY A 176 37.31 48.74 -10.40
N ASN A 177 36.80 48.42 -11.60
CA ASN A 177 35.57 47.63 -11.74
C ASN A 177 35.86 46.13 -11.76
N TYR A 178 34.92 45.32 -11.28
CA TYR A 178 34.93 43.86 -11.45
C TYR A 178 33.64 43.34 -12.10
N ASN A 179 33.75 42.17 -12.72
CA ASN A 179 32.63 41.42 -13.29
C ASN A 179 32.93 39.92 -13.14
N MET A 180 32.21 39.28 -12.23
CA MET A 180 32.35 37.87 -11.87
C MET A 180 31.04 37.14 -12.21
N SER A 181 31.13 35.86 -12.56
CA SER A 181 29.98 34.99 -12.82
C SER A 181 30.08 33.71 -12.02
N HIS A 182 28.96 33.27 -11.45
CA HIS A 182 28.88 32.04 -10.66
C HIS A 182 27.63 31.24 -11.02
N VAL A 183 27.63 29.94 -10.77
CA VAL A 183 26.48 29.06 -11.01
C VAL A 183 26.21 28.30 -9.72
N TYR A 184 24.99 28.43 -9.21
CA TYR A 184 24.50 27.58 -8.13
C TYR A 184 23.96 26.31 -8.77
N VAL A 185 24.57 25.16 -8.44
CA VAL A 185 24.23 23.87 -9.07
C VAL A 185 22.85 23.37 -8.65
N ASP A 186 22.38 23.87 -7.52
CA ASP A 186 21.27 23.39 -6.69
C ASP A 186 20.88 24.57 -5.76
N ASP A 187 19.65 24.59 -5.24
CA ASP A 187 19.23 25.49 -4.17
C ASP A 187 19.49 24.97 -2.75
N GLU A 188 19.99 23.75 -2.55
CA GLU A 188 20.15 23.11 -1.25
C GLU A 188 20.69 23.99 -0.09
N MET A 189 19.80 24.23 0.89
CA MET A 189 20.11 24.17 2.33
C MET A 189 18.93 23.63 3.18
N SER A 190 17.69 23.58 2.66
CA SER A 190 16.52 23.35 3.51
C SER A 190 15.38 22.46 2.97
N GLY A 191 15.48 21.88 1.76
CA GLY A 191 14.43 21.06 1.17
C GLY A 191 13.19 21.90 0.81
N THR A 192 13.42 23.04 0.17
CA THR A 192 12.40 24.06 -0.09
C THR A 192 12.42 24.50 -1.55
N PRO A 193 11.33 25.06 -2.11
CA PRO A 193 11.33 25.48 -3.53
C PRO A 193 12.32 26.58 -3.91
N SER A 194 13.00 27.17 -2.92
CA SER A 194 13.98 28.24 -3.11
C SER A 194 14.71 28.54 -1.80
N ASP A 195 16.02 28.75 -1.87
CA ASP A 195 16.87 29.16 -0.75
C ASP A 195 17.65 30.45 -1.05
N ASP A 196 17.99 31.20 0.00
CA ASP A 196 18.72 32.48 -0.10
C ASP A 196 20.21 32.31 0.23
N TYR A 197 21.08 32.65 -0.72
CA TYR A 197 22.54 32.69 -0.54
C TYR A 197 23.02 34.12 -0.27
N TYR A 198 23.88 34.26 0.74
CA TYR A 198 24.49 35.54 1.10
C TYR A 198 25.86 35.67 0.44
N VAL A 199 25.97 36.60 -0.50
CA VAL A 199 27.21 36.87 -1.24
C VAL A 199 27.97 37.99 -0.56
N PHE A 200 29.20 37.73 -0.16
CA PHE A 200 30.09 38.70 0.49
C PHE A 200 31.28 38.98 -0.41
N ILE A 201 31.66 40.26 -0.52
CA ILE A 201 32.92 40.67 -1.16
C ILE A 201 33.65 41.60 -0.21
N TRP A 202 34.95 41.39 -0.06
CA TRP A 202 35.80 42.28 0.75
C TRP A 202 37.11 42.59 0.05
N ALA A 203 37.70 43.71 0.44
CA ALA A 203 39.01 44.17 0.02
C ALA A 203 39.83 44.58 1.24
N THR A 204 41.13 44.35 1.17
CA THR A 204 42.10 44.82 2.17
C THR A 204 43.25 45.49 1.44
N ASP A 205 43.59 46.71 1.81
CA ASP A 205 44.78 47.42 1.31
C ASP A 205 46.07 46.88 1.94
N ASP A 206 47.22 47.50 1.67
CA ASP A 206 48.51 47.14 2.24
C ASP A 206 48.77 47.72 3.63
N ASP A 207 47.91 48.62 4.08
CA ASP A 207 47.93 49.28 5.39
C ASP A 207 46.80 48.79 6.32
N LEU A 208 46.24 47.61 5.99
CA LEU A 208 45.27 46.82 6.75
C LEU A 208 43.86 47.46 6.88
N GLY A 209 43.52 48.45 6.06
CA GLY A 209 42.14 48.91 5.94
C GLY A 209 41.26 47.83 5.32
N TYR A 210 39.99 47.77 5.73
CA TYR A 210 39.07 46.69 5.37
C TYR A 210 37.74 47.26 4.87
N GLY A 211 37.43 46.98 3.61
CA GLY A 211 36.16 47.31 2.98
C GLY A 211 35.34 46.07 2.67
N GLU A 212 34.03 46.10 2.89
CA GLU A 212 33.13 45.00 2.56
C GLU A 212 31.81 45.48 1.92
N ALA A 213 31.23 44.61 1.09
CA ALA A 213 29.86 44.74 0.61
C ALA A 213 29.21 43.35 0.55
N TRP A 214 27.88 43.31 0.65
CA TRP A 214 27.14 42.06 0.59
C TRP A 214 25.81 42.22 -0.14
N GLY A 215 25.29 41.09 -0.61
CA GLY A 215 24.00 40.98 -1.30
C GLY A 215 23.40 39.59 -1.09
N THR A 216 22.17 39.42 -1.54
CA THR A 216 21.44 38.14 -1.44
C THR A 216 21.01 37.66 -2.82
N VAL A 217 21.18 36.37 -3.08
CA VAL A 217 20.68 35.69 -4.29
C VAL A 217 19.74 34.58 -3.86
N THR A 218 18.47 34.67 -4.26
CA THR A 218 17.51 33.56 -4.12
C THR A 218 17.70 32.58 -5.28
N VAL A 219 18.11 31.35 -5.00
CA VAL A 219 18.15 30.27 -5.99
C VAL A 219 16.81 29.54 -5.91
N ASN A 220 16.19 29.27 -7.05
CA ASN A 220 14.88 28.59 -7.12
C ASN A 220 15.07 27.22 -7.75
N ASN A 221 14.55 26.19 -7.09
CA ASN A 221 14.44 24.84 -7.63
C ASN A 221 13.75 24.83 -9.02
N VAL A 222 14.23 23.97 -9.90
CA VAL A 222 13.63 23.65 -11.20
C VAL A 222 13.08 22.23 -11.15
N ALA A 223 11.75 22.11 -11.09
CA ALA A 223 11.09 20.80 -11.01
C ALA A 223 11.52 19.77 -12.09
N PRO A 224 11.53 18.47 -11.75
CA PRO A 224 11.93 17.39 -12.66
C PRO A 224 10.99 17.26 -13.83
N VAL A 225 11.53 16.67 -14.91
CA VAL A 225 10.78 16.33 -16.11
C VAL A 225 10.63 14.81 -16.22
N LEU A 226 9.38 14.34 -16.21
CA LEU A 226 9.03 12.93 -16.36
C LEU A 226 8.56 12.64 -17.79
N THR A 227 9.11 11.58 -18.39
CA THR A 227 8.57 10.99 -19.62
C THR A 227 8.25 9.51 -19.42
N LEU A 228 7.14 9.04 -19.99
CA LEU A 228 6.73 7.64 -19.93
C LEU A 228 6.71 7.04 -21.33
N ASN A 229 7.11 5.78 -21.44
CA ASN A 229 6.91 4.97 -22.63
C ASN A 229 5.53 4.29 -22.57
N ALA A 230 4.98 3.95 -23.73
CA ALA A 230 3.75 3.16 -23.80
C ALA A 230 3.96 1.78 -23.15
N VAL A 231 3.00 1.35 -22.34
CA VAL A 231 2.96 0.01 -21.75
C VAL A 231 2.28 -0.95 -22.74
N ALA A 232 2.84 -2.13 -22.91
CA ALA A 232 2.25 -3.14 -23.78
C ALA A 232 0.99 -3.74 -23.15
N THR A 233 0.02 -4.10 -23.98
CA THR A 233 -1.10 -4.96 -23.57
C THR A 233 -0.57 -6.27 -22.99
N VAL A 234 -1.13 -6.68 -21.86
CA VAL A 234 -0.83 -7.97 -21.21
C VAL A 234 -2.11 -8.77 -21.08
N ASN A 235 -1.97 -10.05 -20.75
CA ASN A 235 -3.08 -10.81 -20.22
C ASN A 235 -3.03 -10.76 -18.69
N GLU A 236 -4.15 -11.00 -18.03
CA GLU A 236 -4.16 -11.24 -16.59
C GLU A 236 -3.20 -12.38 -16.17
N GLY A 237 -2.75 -12.31 -14.92
CA GLY A 237 -1.67 -13.13 -14.39
C GLY A 237 -0.29 -12.83 -15.00
N GLN A 238 -0.20 -11.97 -16.03
CA GLN A 238 1.07 -11.57 -16.65
C GLN A 238 1.58 -10.21 -16.14
N GLN A 239 2.88 -10.02 -16.29
CA GLN A 239 3.58 -8.83 -15.83
C GLN A 239 3.59 -7.74 -16.91
N ALA A 240 3.01 -6.58 -16.59
CA ALA A 240 3.19 -5.33 -17.31
C ALA A 240 4.52 -4.68 -16.95
N THR A 241 5.12 -3.95 -17.89
CA THR A 241 6.37 -3.21 -17.68
C THR A 241 6.17 -1.73 -17.97
N LEU A 242 6.30 -0.91 -16.94
CA LEU A 242 6.34 0.54 -17.02
C LEU A 242 7.79 0.98 -17.16
N SER A 243 8.07 1.85 -18.14
CA SER A 243 9.39 2.46 -18.29
C SER A 243 9.28 3.91 -18.69
N GLY A 244 10.31 4.68 -18.35
CA GLY A 244 10.33 6.12 -18.58
C GLY A 244 11.70 6.71 -18.32
N THR A 245 11.77 8.04 -18.32
CA THR A 245 12.96 8.79 -17.93
C THR A 245 12.60 9.93 -17.00
N ILE A 246 13.42 10.13 -15.98
CA ILE A 246 13.44 11.32 -15.13
C ILE A 246 14.65 12.15 -15.56
N THR A 247 14.45 13.44 -15.81
CA THR A 247 15.55 14.37 -16.09
C THR A 247 15.36 15.64 -15.28
N ASP A 248 16.45 16.12 -14.72
CA ASP A 248 16.52 17.40 -14.04
C ASP A 248 17.71 18.21 -14.57
N VAL A 249 17.67 19.53 -14.41
CA VAL A 249 18.80 20.40 -14.69
C VAL A 249 19.84 20.31 -13.58
N SER A 250 19.44 20.18 -12.31
CA SER A 250 20.33 19.86 -11.19
C SER A 250 20.84 18.42 -11.26
N SER A 251 22.07 18.26 -10.77
CA SER A 251 22.74 16.96 -10.69
C SER A 251 22.89 16.45 -9.26
N LEU A 252 22.43 17.25 -8.30
CA LEU A 252 22.48 16.95 -6.88
C LEU A 252 21.13 16.44 -6.37
N ASP A 253 20.03 16.79 -7.04
CA ASP A 253 18.68 16.35 -6.68
C ASP A 253 18.52 14.84 -6.53
N GLU A 254 17.75 14.48 -5.52
CA GLU A 254 17.24 13.14 -5.29
C GLU A 254 15.74 13.09 -5.60
N PHE A 255 15.30 12.03 -6.30
CA PHE A 255 13.90 11.91 -6.72
C PHE A 255 13.15 10.81 -5.99
N ASP A 256 11.94 11.12 -5.55
CA ASP A 256 10.96 10.12 -5.12
C ASP A 256 9.94 9.88 -6.24
N LEU A 257 9.72 8.62 -6.60
CA LEU A 257 8.81 8.20 -7.66
C LEU A 257 7.63 7.40 -7.08
N THR A 258 6.42 7.94 -7.21
CA THR A 258 5.18 7.24 -6.89
C THR A 258 4.52 6.71 -8.15
N ILE A 259 4.16 5.43 -8.16
CA ILE A 259 3.43 4.76 -9.23
C ILE A 259 2.10 4.24 -8.67
N ASP A 260 1.00 4.77 -9.19
CA ASP A 260 -0.35 4.24 -9.01
C ASP A 260 -0.69 3.41 -10.25
N TRP A 261 -0.86 2.09 -10.09
CA TRP A 261 -1.10 1.18 -11.21
C TRP A 261 -2.53 1.25 -11.75
N GLY A 262 -3.42 2.01 -11.10
CA GLY A 262 -4.78 2.27 -11.58
C GLY A 262 -5.82 1.24 -11.12
N ASP A 263 -5.41 0.17 -10.44
CA ASP A 263 -6.24 -0.84 -9.79
C ASP A 263 -6.43 -0.58 -8.28
N GLY A 264 -5.92 0.55 -7.78
CA GLY A 264 -5.92 0.93 -6.38
C GLY A 264 -4.62 0.58 -5.65
N TYR A 265 -3.68 -0.12 -6.30
CA TYR A 265 -2.35 -0.37 -5.76
C TYR A 265 -1.38 0.77 -6.10
N VAL A 266 -0.75 1.31 -5.06
CA VAL A 266 0.20 2.41 -5.16
C VAL A 266 1.53 2.00 -4.53
N GLU A 267 2.61 2.18 -5.28
CA GLU A 267 3.99 1.99 -4.81
C GLU A 267 4.74 3.32 -4.80
N THR A 268 5.71 3.43 -3.91
CA THR A 268 6.63 4.58 -3.89
C THR A 268 8.06 4.08 -3.77
N TYR A 269 8.92 4.62 -4.63
CA TYR A 269 10.34 4.35 -4.72
C TYR A 269 11.08 5.61 -4.30
N TYR A 270 11.99 5.47 -3.35
CA TYR A 270 12.73 6.60 -2.78
C TYR A 270 14.15 6.67 -3.34
N THR A 271 14.71 7.87 -3.45
CA THR A 271 16.10 8.10 -3.90
C THR A 271 16.37 7.46 -5.27
N VAL A 272 15.44 7.66 -6.20
CA VAL A 272 15.54 7.22 -7.60
C VAL A 272 16.52 8.15 -8.31
N PRO A 273 17.57 7.64 -8.97
CA PRO A 273 18.50 8.50 -9.70
C PRO A 273 17.84 9.06 -10.97
N ALA A 274 18.27 10.25 -11.40
CA ALA A 274 17.96 10.75 -12.73
C ALA A 274 18.38 9.75 -13.83
N GLY A 275 17.60 9.68 -14.90
CA GLY A 275 17.82 8.78 -16.03
C GLY A 275 16.66 7.84 -16.30
N ALA A 276 16.95 6.72 -16.96
CA ALA A 276 15.93 5.74 -17.36
C ALA A 276 15.57 4.80 -16.20
N PHE A 277 14.27 4.56 -16.01
CA PHE A 277 13.75 3.59 -15.05
C PHE A 277 12.88 2.53 -15.74
N SER A 278 12.73 1.39 -15.07
CA SER A 278 11.86 0.30 -15.50
C SER A 278 11.34 -0.46 -14.29
N TYR A 279 10.02 -0.48 -14.13
CA TYR A 279 9.31 -1.21 -13.08
C TYR A 279 8.29 -2.15 -13.69
N SER A 280 7.96 -3.21 -12.96
CA SER A 280 7.06 -4.22 -13.47
C SER A 280 6.01 -4.60 -12.41
N TYR A 281 4.79 -4.84 -12.86
CA TYR A 281 3.64 -5.16 -12.02
C TYR A 281 2.77 -6.21 -12.69
N THR A 282 2.21 -7.13 -11.92
CA THR A 282 1.33 -8.18 -12.42
C THR A 282 -0.11 -7.82 -12.10
N TYR A 283 -0.92 -7.63 -13.14
CA TYR A 283 -2.38 -7.54 -12.98
C TYR A 283 -2.90 -8.94 -12.72
N ALA A 284 -3.38 -9.16 -11.51
CA ALA A 284 -3.77 -10.49 -11.03
C ALA A 284 -5.11 -10.97 -11.61
N ASP A 285 -5.91 -10.03 -12.11
CA ASP A 285 -7.30 -10.20 -12.55
C ASP A 285 -7.71 -8.97 -13.36
N ASP A 286 -8.68 -9.12 -14.26
CA ASP A 286 -9.49 -7.99 -14.75
C ASP A 286 -10.83 -7.88 -13.99
N PRO A 287 -11.35 -6.66 -13.76
CA PRO A 287 -12.67 -6.48 -13.18
C PRO A 287 -13.78 -7.18 -13.97
N PRO A 288 -14.85 -7.68 -13.29
CA PRO A 288 -15.92 -8.40 -13.96
C PRO A 288 -16.53 -7.61 -15.12
N GLY A 289 -16.47 -8.15 -16.33
CA GLY A 289 -16.69 -7.35 -17.52
C GLY A 289 -16.83 -8.13 -18.83
N ILE A 290 -16.21 -7.58 -19.88
CA ILE A 290 -16.17 -8.22 -21.20
C ILE A 290 -14.73 -8.18 -21.69
N GLY A 291 -13.97 -9.20 -21.31
CA GLY A 291 -12.80 -9.74 -22.01
C GLY A 291 -11.51 -8.92 -21.99
N ALA A 292 -11.56 -7.59 -21.83
CA ALA A 292 -10.37 -6.79 -21.57
C ALA A 292 -10.69 -5.45 -20.92
N ASP A 293 -9.90 -5.11 -19.91
CA ASP A 293 -9.97 -3.86 -19.19
C ASP A 293 -8.77 -2.96 -19.42
N THR A 294 -8.95 -1.67 -19.17
CA THR A 294 -7.90 -0.66 -19.32
C THR A 294 -7.69 0.07 -18.01
N TYR A 295 -6.45 0.01 -17.52
CA TYR A 295 -6.00 0.70 -16.32
C TYR A 295 -5.16 1.91 -16.71
N THR A 296 -5.45 3.04 -16.09
CA THR A 296 -4.64 4.25 -16.23
C THR A 296 -3.60 4.28 -15.12
N ILE A 297 -2.35 4.02 -15.49
CA ILE A 297 -1.19 4.11 -14.60
C ILE A 297 -0.83 5.58 -14.45
N GLN A 298 -0.83 6.08 -13.21
CA GLN A 298 -0.38 7.44 -12.88
C GLN A 298 0.99 7.37 -12.22
N VAL A 299 1.90 8.22 -12.69
CA VAL A 299 3.27 8.29 -12.19
C VAL A 299 3.56 9.72 -11.81
N THR A 300 4.04 9.93 -10.59
CA THR A 300 4.44 11.22 -10.06
C THR A 300 5.89 11.12 -9.60
N VAL A 301 6.72 12.04 -10.06
CA VAL A 301 8.07 12.25 -9.54
C VAL A 301 8.09 13.55 -8.73
N VAL A 302 8.81 13.54 -7.62
CA VAL A 302 9.03 14.70 -6.75
C VAL A 302 10.54 14.76 -6.48
N ASP A 303 11.16 15.92 -6.64
CA ASP A 303 12.53 16.16 -6.18
C ASP A 303 12.56 16.46 -4.67
N ASP A 304 13.74 16.53 -4.07
CA ASP A 304 13.97 16.82 -2.66
C ASP A 304 13.65 18.27 -2.25
N ASP A 305 13.48 19.16 -3.23
CA ASP A 305 13.11 20.57 -3.08
C ASP A 305 11.66 20.85 -3.50
N THR A 306 10.81 19.82 -3.42
CA THR A 306 9.35 19.83 -3.60
C THR A 306 8.83 20.09 -5.02
N GLY A 307 9.71 20.26 -5.99
CA GLY A 307 9.35 20.28 -7.40
C GLY A 307 8.80 18.92 -7.83
N THR A 308 7.86 18.94 -8.78
CA THR A 308 7.11 17.72 -9.15
C THR A 308 6.67 17.73 -10.60
N ASP A 309 6.64 16.54 -11.21
CA ASP A 309 5.95 16.30 -12.48
C ASP A 309 5.16 14.99 -12.43
N SER A 310 3.99 15.00 -13.07
CA SER A 310 3.11 13.84 -13.17
C SER A 310 2.80 13.51 -14.62
N LYS A 311 2.74 12.22 -14.92
CA LYS A 311 2.35 11.66 -16.22
C LYS A 311 1.46 10.45 -16.02
N SER A 312 0.74 10.09 -17.07
CA SER A 312 -0.02 8.85 -17.09
C SER A 312 0.18 8.11 -18.40
N THR A 313 -0.02 6.80 -18.35
CA THR A 313 -0.09 5.91 -19.50
C THR A 313 -1.13 4.83 -19.22
N ASP A 314 -1.72 4.27 -20.26
CA ASP A 314 -2.67 3.19 -20.10
C ASP A 314 -2.01 1.83 -20.34
N VAL A 315 -2.56 0.80 -19.71
CA VAL A 315 -2.31 -0.60 -20.02
C VAL A 315 -3.64 -1.32 -20.21
N THR A 316 -3.71 -2.17 -21.21
CA THR A 316 -4.86 -3.06 -21.42
C THR A 316 -4.51 -4.45 -20.90
N VAL A 317 -5.38 -5.02 -20.08
CA VAL A 317 -5.29 -6.38 -19.53
C VAL A 317 -6.42 -7.19 -20.16
N ASN A 318 -6.10 -8.28 -20.85
CA ASN A 318 -7.12 -9.17 -21.41
C ASN A 318 -7.37 -10.36 -20.48
N ASN A 319 -8.63 -10.73 -20.32
CA ASN A 319 -9.09 -11.98 -19.72
C ASN A 319 -8.43 -13.19 -20.42
N VAL A 320 -8.09 -14.22 -19.65
CA VAL A 320 -7.67 -15.53 -20.15
C VAL A 320 -8.69 -16.59 -19.75
N ASN A 321 -9.35 -17.17 -20.75
CA ASN A 321 -10.33 -18.23 -20.52
C ASN A 321 -9.92 -19.28 -19.46
N PRO A 322 -10.87 -19.73 -18.61
CA PRO A 322 -10.66 -20.82 -17.67
C PRO A 322 -10.36 -22.11 -18.40
N VAL A 323 -9.80 -23.05 -17.64
CA VAL A 323 -9.61 -24.44 -18.07
C VAL A 323 -10.33 -25.36 -17.10
N VAL A 324 -11.24 -26.19 -17.61
CA VAL A 324 -11.92 -27.23 -16.84
C VAL A 324 -11.35 -28.60 -17.18
N THR A 325 -11.24 -29.46 -16.17
CA THR A 325 -10.84 -30.86 -16.37
C THR A 325 -11.70 -31.75 -15.50
N LEU A 326 -12.33 -32.76 -16.10
CA LEU A 326 -13.12 -33.76 -15.42
C LEU A 326 -12.28 -34.97 -15.01
N ASP A 327 -12.55 -35.50 -13.83
CA ASP A 327 -12.03 -36.79 -13.41
C ASP A 327 -12.81 -37.94 -14.09
N PRO A 328 -12.19 -39.13 -14.26
CA PRO A 328 -12.89 -40.30 -14.78
C PRO A 328 -14.09 -40.69 -13.91
N VAL A 329 -15.25 -40.86 -14.56
CA VAL A 329 -16.50 -41.30 -13.92
C VAL A 329 -16.59 -42.83 -13.96
N SER A 330 -17.07 -43.43 -12.87
CA SER A 330 -17.25 -44.89 -12.79
C SER A 330 -18.59 -45.31 -13.37
N ASP A 331 -18.65 -46.52 -13.95
CA ASP A 331 -19.91 -47.15 -14.32
C ASP A 331 -20.79 -47.35 -13.08
N VAL A 332 -22.11 -47.16 -13.23
CA VAL A 332 -23.12 -47.35 -12.17
C VAL A 332 -24.20 -48.30 -12.67
N ASN A 333 -25.05 -48.79 -11.77
CA ASN A 333 -26.32 -49.38 -12.19
C ASN A 333 -27.40 -48.30 -12.14
N GLU A 334 -28.48 -48.50 -12.88
CA GLU A 334 -29.68 -47.69 -12.70
C GLU A 334 -30.17 -47.69 -11.24
N GLY A 335 -30.84 -46.61 -10.85
CA GLY A 335 -31.23 -46.33 -9.47
C GLY A 335 -30.08 -45.90 -8.55
N ASP A 336 -28.81 -46.12 -8.92
CA ASP A 336 -27.65 -45.62 -8.18
C ASP A 336 -27.30 -44.16 -8.54
N SER A 337 -26.61 -43.46 -7.63
CA SER A 337 -26.08 -42.11 -7.89
C SER A 337 -24.67 -42.16 -8.47
N SER A 338 -24.45 -41.49 -9.59
CA SER A 338 -23.14 -41.18 -10.14
C SER A 338 -22.50 -40.01 -9.39
N TYR A 339 -21.17 -40.04 -9.29
CA TYR A 339 -20.33 -38.99 -8.73
C TYR A 339 -19.44 -38.41 -9.82
N VAL A 340 -19.51 -37.09 -10.01
CA VAL A 340 -18.58 -36.38 -10.89
C VAL A 340 -17.74 -35.42 -10.08
N SER A 341 -16.47 -35.31 -10.43
CA SER A 341 -15.55 -34.34 -9.87
C SER A 341 -14.65 -33.77 -10.95
N GLY A 342 -14.11 -32.59 -10.68
CA GLY A 342 -13.16 -31.95 -11.59
C GLY A 342 -12.51 -30.72 -10.99
N THR A 343 -11.58 -30.13 -11.75
CA THR A 343 -10.87 -28.91 -11.37
C THR A 343 -11.07 -27.81 -12.41
N VAL A 344 -11.14 -26.57 -11.93
CA VAL A 344 -11.05 -25.36 -12.73
C VAL A 344 -9.72 -24.69 -12.43
N THR A 345 -9.00 -24.27 -13.46
CA THR A 345 -7.81 -23.44 -13.33
C THR A 345 -7.91 -22.21 -14.21
N ASP A 346 -7.50 -21.07 -13.67
CA ASP A 346 -7.60 -19.78 -14.31
C ASP A 346 -6.40 -18.89 -13.91
N PRO A 347 -5.75 -18.16 -14.85
CA PRO A 347 -4.79 -17.11 -14.51
C PRO A 347 -5.37 -15.95 -13.68
N GLY A 348 -6.63 -15.60 -13.87
CA GLY A 348 -7.42 -14.69 -13.04
C GLY A 348 -7.63 -15.29 -11.66
N VAL A 349 -6.91 -14.76 -10.66
CA VAL A 349 -6.95 -15.33 -9.30
C VAL A 349 -8.13 -14.81 -8.49
N TYR A 350 -8.82 -13.77 -8.97
CA TYR A 350 -10.00 -13.21 -8.34
C TYR A 350 -11.28 -13.41 -9.16
N ASP A 351 -11.16 -13.96 -10.38
CA ASP A 351 -12.27 -14.49 -11.17
C ASP A 351 -13.22 -15.39 -10.38
N THR A 352 -14.48 -15.35 -10.80
CA THR A 352 -15.51 -16.26 -10.34
C THR A 352 -16.01 -17.13 -11.48
N HIS A 353 -16.07 -18.44 -11.24
CA HIS A 353 -16.42 -19.40 -12.27
C HIS A 353 -17.77 -20.05 -11.98
N THR A 354 -18.59 -20.19 -13.03
CA THR A 354 -19.81 -20.99 -13.01
C THR A 354 -19.58 -22.25 -13.84
N VAL A 355 -19.62 -23.42 -13.19
CA VAL A 355 -19.54 -24.72 -13.86
C VAL A 355 -20.95 -25.27 -14.06
N THR A 356 -21.35 -25.45 -15.32
CA THR A 356 -22.57 -26.16 -15.69
C THR A 356 -22.24 -27.62 -15.98
N ILE A 357 -22.81 -28.54 -15.20
CA ILE A 357 -22.70 -29.98 -15.39
C ILE A 357 -23.96 -30.46 -16.13
N ASP A 358 -23.80 -30.89 -17.38
CA ASP A 358 -24.83 -31.58 -18.15
C ASP A 358 -24.63 -33.09 -17.99
N TRP A 359 -25.61 -33.77 -17.39
CA TRP A 359 -25.56 -35.21 -17.10
C TRP A 359 -25.82 -36.09 -18.32
N GLY A 360 -26.23 -35.50 -19.46
CA GLY A 360 -26.45 -36.21 -20.72
C GLY A 360 -27.81 -36.92 -20.82
N ASP A 361 -28.60 -36.93 -19.75
CA ASP A 361 -29.99 -37.42 -19.69
C ASP A 361 -31.05 -36.30 -19.83
N GLY A 362 -30.59 -35.08 -20.09
CA GLY A 362 -31.42 -33.87 -20.16
C GLY A 362 -31.52 -33.09 -18.85
N HIS A 363 -30.88 -33.54 -17.78
CA HIS A 363 -30.70 -32.78 -16.54
C HIS A 363 -29.35 -32.07 -16.51
N SER A 364 -29.35 -30.87 -15.92
CA SER A 364 -28.14 -30.09 -15.70
C SER A 364 -28.19 -29.39 -14.35
N GLU A 365 -27.02 -29.19 -13.75
CA GLU A 365 -26.85 -28.39 -12.54
C GLU A 365 -25.71 -27.38 -12.68
N GLU A 366 -25.74 -26.34 -11.85
CA GLU A 366 -24.71 -25.30 -11.80
C GLU A 366 -23.98 -25.36 -10.44
N VAL A 367 -22.65 -25.31 -10.50
CA VAL A 367 -21.76 -25.26 -9.34
C VAL A 367 -20.89 -24.02 -9.43
N TRP A 368 -20.83 -23.25 -8.35
CA TRP A 368 -19.99 -22.05 -8.24
C TRP A 368 -18.60 -22.43 -7.73
N VAL A 369 -17.56 -21.92 -8.40
CA VAL A 369 -16.15 -22.11 -8.02
C VAL A 369 -15.50 -20.73 -7.93
N ASP A 370 -14.95 -20.39 -6.76
CA ASP A 370 -14.20 -19.14 -6.58
C ASP A 370 -12.75 -19.36 -7.04
N GLY A 371 -12.31 -18.60 -8.04
CA GLY A 371 -11.00 -18.71 -8.68
C GLY A 371 -10.66 -20.14 -9.14
N SER A 372 -9.38 -20.49 -9.09
CA SER A 372 -8.95 -21.87 -9.35
C SER A 372 -9.37 -22.82 -8.20
N GLY A 373 -10.16 -23.84 -8.52
CA GLY A 373 -10.79 -24.69 -7.51
C GLY A 373 -11.21 -26.08 -7.98
N PHE A 374 -11.91 -26.78 -7.09
CA PHE A 374 -12.47 -28.12 -7.32
C PHE A 374 -13.99 -28.04 -7.22
N PHE A 375 -14.68 -28.78 -8.08
CA PHE A 375 -16.13 -28.95 -8.02
C PHE A 375 -16.50 -30.43 -7.96
N GLU A 376 -17.66 -30.71 -7.38
CA GLU A 376 -18.26 -32.04 -7.34
C GLU A 376 -19.77 -31.95 -7.56
N GLY A 377 -20.34 -33.02 -8.11
CA GLY A 377 -21.76 -33.17 -8.39
C GLY A 377 -22.22 -34.61 -8.21
N TRP A 378 -23.51 -34.79 -7.93
CA TRP A 378 -24.14 -36.09 -7.74
C TRP A 378 -25.46 -36.15 -8.49
N HIS A 379 -25.68 -37.22 -9.26
CA HIS A 379 -26.92 -37.42 -9.99
C HIS A 379 -27.33 -38.88 -10.03
N THR A 380 -28.61 -39.16 -9.85
CA THR A 380 -29.17 -40.51 -9.95
C THR A 380 -29.72 -40.72 -11.34
N TYR A 381 -29.25 -41.77 -12.01
CA TYR A 381 -29.83 -42.26 -13.26
C TYR A 381 -30.96 -43.20 -12.86
N GLU A 382 -32.20 -42.73 -13.00
CA GLU A 382 -33.37 -43.50 -12.56
C GLU A 382 -33.58 -44.78 -13.38
N ASP A 383 -33.04 -44.80 -14.60
CA ASP A 383 -33.21 -45.77 -15.67
C ASP A 383 -31.89 -45.82 -16.48
N ASP A 384 -31.59 -46.94 -17.15
CA ASP A 384 -30.51 -46.99 -18.13
C ASP A 384 -30.92 -46.47 -19.52
N ASP A 385 -32.21 -46.35 -19.83
CA ASP A 385 -32.79 -45.91 -21.11
C ASP A 385 -32.08 -44.71 -21.81
N PRO A 386 -31.82 -44.77 -23.12
CA PRO A 386 -32.95 -44.72 -24.05
C PRO A 386 -33.02 -45.90 -25.05
N THR A 387 -32.17 -46.92 -24.92
CA THR A 387 -32.01 -47.92 -25.99
C THR A 387 -32.66 -49.29 -25.80
N ALA A 388 -33.46 -49.53 -24.76
CA ALA A 388 -34.05 -50.85 -24.50
C ALA A 388 -32.99 -51.96 -24.50
N THR A 389 -31.85 -51.71 -23.83
CA THR A 389 -30.69 -52.62 -23.81
C THR A 389 -30.16 -52.78 -22.39
N ALA A 390 -29.43 -53.86 -22.13
CA ALA A 390 -28.91 -54.15 -20.79
C ALA A 390 -27.85 -53.16 -20.25
N SER A 391 -27.45 -52.15 -21.04
CA SER A 391 -26.66 -51.01 -20.59
C SER A 391 -26.54 -49.92 -21.66
N ASP A 392 -26.47 -48.68 -21.20
CA ASP A 392 -26.35 -47.49 -22.04
C ASP A 392 -25.15 -46.61 -21.66
N ILE A 393 -24.58 -45.91 -22.64
CA ILE A 393 -23.43 -45.02 -22.44
C ILE A 393 -23.91 -43.58 -22.34
N TYR A 394 -23.62 -42.95 -21.21
CA TYR A 394 -23.88 -41.55 -20.94
C TYR A 394 -22.61 -40.71 -21.08
N SER A 395 -22.78 -39.45 -21.47
CA SER A 395 -21.67 -38.49 -21.60
C SER A 395 -21.97 -37.26 -20.76
N ILE A 396 -21.25 -37.14 -19.64
CA ILE A 396 -21.31 -35.97 -18.78
C ILE A 396 -20.41 -34.89 -19.39
N THR A 397 -20.93 -33.67 -19.52
CA THR A 397 -20.17 -32.52 -20.01
C THR A 397 -20.16 -31.44 -18.94
N ALA A 398 -18.97 -31.01 -18.51
CA ALA A 398 -18.81 -29.84 -17.66
C ALA A 398 -18.36 -28.66 -18.53
N THR A 399 -19.12 -27.56 -18.48
CA THR A 399 -18.77 -26.29 -19.13
C THR A 399 -18.52 -25.25 -18.05
N VAL A 400 -17.34 -24.63 -18.04
CA VAL A 400 -17.01 -23.52 -17.15
C VAL A 400 -17.12 -22.20 -17.90
N GLU A 401 -17.66 -21.18 -17.24
CA GLU A 401 -17.68 -19.78 -17.68
C GLU A 401 -17.13 -18.91 -16.55
N ASP A 402 -16.14 -18.07 -16.83
CA ASP A 402 -15.65 -17.02 -15.91
C ASP A 402 -16.61 -15.80 -15.91
N ASP A 403 -16.37 -14.83 -15.03
CA ASP A 403 -17.18 -13.61 -14.93
C ASP A 403 -16.92 -12.57 -16.02
N ASP A 404 -15.98 -12.88 -16.92
CA ASP A 404 -15.59 -12.13 -18.11
C ASP A 404 -15.95 -12.82 -19.42
N THR A 405 -16.87 -13.78 -19.36
CA THR A 405 -17.46 -14.56 -20.47
C THR A 405 -16.51 -15.52 -21.19
N GLY A 406 -15.30 -15.73 -20.67
CA GLY A 406 -14.40 -16.78 -21.12
C GLY A 406 -14.94 -18.14 -20.71
N THR A 407 -14.76 -19.14 -21.58
CA THR A 407 -15.37 -20.47 -21.40
C THR A 407 -14.42 -21.58 -21.81
N ASP A 408 -14.59 -22.73 -21.16
CA ASP A 408 -14.01 -24.02 -21.57
C ASP A 408 -14.96 -25.18 -21.24
N SER A 409 -14.75 -26.34 -21.87
CA SER A 409 -15.60 -27.51 -21.65
C SER A 409 -14.81 -28.81 -21.73
N ASP A 410 -15.09 -29.74 -20.82
CA ASP A 410 -14.57 -31.10 -20.83
C ASP A 410 -15.70 -32.12 -20.68
N SER A 411 -15.46 -33.36 -21.14
CA SER A 411 -16.48 -34.41 -21.14
C SER A 411 -15.92 -35.77 -20.73
N ALA A 412 -16.69 -36.51 -19.94
CA ALA A 412 -16.41 -37.87 -19.54
C ALA A 412 -17.58 -38.80 -19.90
N SER A 413 -17.28 -40.02 -20.35
CA SER A 413 -18.31 -41.03 -20.64
C SER A 413 -18.21 -42.20 -19.67
N PHE A 414 -19.35 -42.77 -19.29
CA PHE A 414 -19.49 -43.92 -18.41
C PHE A 414 -20.74 -44.72 -18.80
N THR A 415 -20.89 -45.92 -18.23
CA THR A 415 -21.99 -46.84 -18.53
C THR A 415 -22.97 -46.88 -17.36
N VAL A 416 -24.28 -46.75 -17.66
CA VAL A 416 -25.36 -47.11 -16.74
C VAL A 416 -25.84 -48.50 -17.13
N ASN A 417 -25.90 -49.43 -16.17
CA ASN A 417 -26.31 -50.81 -16.43
C ASN A 417 -27.71 -51.07 -15.86
N ASN A 418 -28.58 -51.70 -16.64
CA ASN A 418 -29.84 -52.27 -16.17
C ASN A 418 -29.63 -53.23 -14.98
N VAL A 419 -30.50 -53.13 -13.97
CA VAL A 419 -30.65 -54.05 -12.84
C VAL A 419 -31.85 -54.95 -13.09
N ALA A 420 -31.60 -56.21 -13.46
CA ALA A 420 -32.69 -57.16 -13.69
C ALA A 420 -33.63 -57.36 -12.47
N PRO A 421 -34.93 -57.62 -12.70
CA PRO A 421 -35.91 -57.81 -11.64
C PRO A 421 -35.59 -58.99 -10.73
N THR A 422 -35.95 -58.89 -9.46
CA THR A 422 -35.83 -59.98 -8.50
C THR A 422 -37.20 -60.56 -8.14
N LEU A 423 -37.43 -61.82 -8.51
CA LEU A 423 -38.69 -62.53 -8.25
C LEU A 423 -38.67 -63.29 -6.91
N TYR A 424 -39.67 -63.03 -6.07
CA TYR A 424 -39.98 -63.78 -4.85
C TYR A 424 -41.28 -64.55 -5.00
N TYR A 425 -41.22 -65.87 -4.90
CA TYR A 425 -42.39 -66.72 -4.92
C TYR A 425 -42.17 -67.90 -3.98
N THR A 426 -43.27 -68.51 -3.52
CA THR A 426 -43.17 -69.70 -2.67
C THR A 426 -43.39 -70.93 -3.54
N ASP A 427 -42.39 -71.80 -3.62
CA ASP A 427 -42.52 -73.12 -4.21
C ASP A 427 -43.59 -73.92 -3.48
N TYR A 428 -44.73 -74.14 -4.14
CA TYR A 428 -45.80 -74.97 -3.63
C TYR A 428 -45.84 -76.30 -4.37
N TYR A 429 -45.59 -77.40 -3.65
CA TYR A 429 -45.84 -78.74 -4.16
C TYR A 429 -47.29 -79.09 -3.88
N TRP A 430 -48.08 -79.28 -4.93
CA TRP A 430 -49.49 -79.61 -4.84
C TRP A 430 -49.78 -81.00 -5.44
N GLU A 431 -50.73 -81.69 -4.81
CA GLU A 431 -51.47 -82.81 -5.40
C GLU A 431 -52.84 -82.22 -5.81
N ILE A 432 -53.05 -81.95 -7.10
CA ILE A 432 -54.30 -81.40 -7.60
C ILE A 432 -55.25 -82.57 -7.91
N THR A 433 -56.51 -82.43 -7.49
CA THR A 433 -57.61 -83.28 -7.96
C THR A 433 -58.35 -82.54 -9.08
N ASP A 434 -58.87 -83.27 -10.07
CA ASP A 434 -59.62 -82.72 -11.21
C ASP A 434 -60.58 -81.58 -10.83
N GLY A 435 -60.39 -80.42 -11.46
CA GLY A 435 -61.22 -79.22 -11.28
C GLY A 435 -60.88 -78.32 -10.09
N ILE A 436 -59.71 -78.46 -9.47
CA ILE A 436 -59.20 -77.52 -8.45
C ILE A 436 -58.31 -76.47 -9.10
N GLU A 437 -58.57 -75.20 -8.77
CA GLU A 437 -57.81 -74.02 -9.17
C GLU A 437 -56.46 -73.97 -8.43
N LEU A 438 -55.36 -73.92 -9.19
CA LEU A 438 -54.04 -73.57 -8.69
C LEU A 438 -53.94 -72.05 -8.56
N THR A 439 -53.62 -71.57 -7.37
CA THR A 439 -53.27 -70.16 -7.14
C THR A 439 -51.76 -70.05 -6.94
N VAL A 440 -51.11 -69.21 -7.75
CA VAL A 440 -49.71 -68.83 -7.60
C VAL A 440 -49.67 -67.40 -7.10
N GLU A 441 -49.06 -67.23 -5.93
CA GLU A 441 -48.84 -65.93 -5.30
C GLU A 441 -47.35 -65.66 -5.21
N GLY A 442 -46.97 -64.43 -5.55
CA GLY A 442 -45.61 -63.97 -5.45
C GLY A 442 -45.54 -62.45 -5.46
N SER A 443 -44.31 -61.97 -5.39
CA SER A 443 -43.96 -60.58 -5.57
C SER A 443 -42.64 -60.50 -6.30
N PHE A 444 -42.40 -59.43 -7.03
CA PHE A 444 -41.08 -59.09 -7.52
C PHE A 444 -40.74 -57.67 -7.08
N ASP A 445 -39.46 -57.38 -6.90
CA ASP A 445 -38.96 -56.02 -6.78
C ASP A 445 -37.96 -55.74 -7.88
N ASP A 446 -37.95 -54.47 -8.28
CA ASP A 446 -37.03 -53.93 -9.26
C ASP A 446 -36.85 -52.44 -9.02
N VAL A 447 -35.92 -51.80 -9.75
CA VAL A 447 -35.89 -50.35 -9.79
C VAL A 447 -37.21 -49.83 -10.39
N TRP A 448 -37.54 -48.57 -10.12
CA TRP A 448 -38.93 -48.10 -10.25
C TRP A 448 -39.24 -47.46 -11.61
N ALA A 449 -38.21 -47.19 -12.41
CA ALA A 449 -38.34 -46.54 -13.71
C ALA A 449 -38.82 -47.51 -14.80
N ASP A 450 -38.53 -48.81 -14.68
CA ASP A 450 -38.82 -49.80 -15.71
C ASP A 450 -40.28 -50.24 -15.73
N SER A 451 -40.66 -50.74 -16.90
CA SER A 451 -41.90 -51.45 -17.13
C SER A 451 -41.67 -52.96 -17.16
N HIS A 452 -42.51 -53.71 -16.42
CA HIS A 452 -42.30 -55.15 -16.25
C HIS A 452 -43.38 -55.96 -16.97
N THR A 453 -42.96 -57.01 -17.66
CA THR A 453 -43.84 -58.04 -18.23
C THR A 453 -43.70 -59.33 -17.45
N LEU A 454 -44.73 -59.68 -16.68
CA LEU A 454 -44.80 -60.96 -15.98
C LEU A 454 -45.54 -61.99 -16.84
N THR A 455 -44.88 -63.11 -17.13
CA THR A 455 -45.44 -64.25 -17.86
C THR A 455 -45.44 -65.48 -16.97
N ILE A 456 -46.58 -66.16 -16.84
CA ILE A 456 -46.65 -67.51 -16.26
C ILE A 456 -47.05 -68.51 -17.35
N ASP A 457 -46.18 -69.47 -17.64
CA ASP A 457 -46.51 -70.64 -18.47
C ASP A 457 -46.94 -71.76 -17.53
N TRP A 458 -48.18 -72.23 -17.67
CA TRP A 458 -48.77 -73.25 -16.80
C TRP A 458 -48.30 -74.68 -17.14
N GLY A 459 -47.55 -74.87 -18.21
CA GLY A 459 -46.98 -76.16 -18.62
C GLY A 459 -47.97 -77.10 -19.32
N ASP A 460 -49.23 -76.68 -19.51
CA ASP A 460 -50.27 -77.39 -20.27
C ASP A 460 -50.48 -76.80 -21.68
N GLY A 461 -49.62 -75.85 -22.07
CA GLY A 461 -49.70 -75.11 -23.33
C GLY A 461 -50.50 -73.79 -23.24
N THR A 462 -50.90 -73.37 -22.04
CA THR A 462 -51.50 -72.06 -21.78
C THR A 462 -50.57 -71.16 -20.95
N SER A 463 -50.68 -69.86 -21.15
CA SER A 463 -49.93 -68.85 -20.38
C SER A 463 -50.77 -67.62 -20.09
N ASP A 464 -50.49 -66.97 -18.97
CA ASP A 464 -51.02 -65.65 -18.63
C ASP A 464 -49.89 -64.61 -18.66
N VAL A 465 -50.21 -63.40 -19.10
CA VAL A 465 -49.27 -62.27 -19.17
C VAL A 465 -49.89 -61.07 -18.45
N VAL A 466 -49.12 -60.44 -17.56
CA VAL A 466 -49.49 -59.24 -16.82
C VAL A 466 -48.41 -58.19 -17.02
N ASN A 467 -48.80 -57.03 -17.55
CA ASN A 467 -47.90 -55.91 -17.75
C ASN A 467 -48.06 -54.92 -16.59
N TYR A 468 -46.92 -54.42 -16.10
CA TYR A 468 -46.83 -53.42 -15.06
C TYR A 468 -46.17 -52.18 -15.65
N ASP A 469 -46.91 -51.08 -15.74
CA ASP A 469 -46.36 -49.80 -16.17
C ASP A 469 -45.29 -49.30 -15.16
N ALA A 470 -44.29 -48.58 -15.70
CA ALA A 470 -43.37 -47.75 -14.95
C ALA A 470 -44.10 -46.88 -13.92
N GLY A 471 -43.58 -46.77 -12.70
CA GLY A 471 -44.17 -45.91 -11.65
C GLY A 471 -45.44 -46.43 -10.94
N GLY A 472 -45.92 -47.66 -11.19
CA GLY A 472 -47.21 -48.16 -10.68
C GLY A 472 -47.30 -48.62 -9.20
N GLY A 473 -46.24 -48.53 -8.40
CA GLY A 473 -46.20 -48.93 -6.98
C GLY A 473 -46.66 -47.82 -6.01
N SER A 474 -47.35 -48.17 -4.92
CA SER A 474 -47.68 -47.21 -3.84
C SER A 474 -46.58 -47.21 -2.76
N GLY A 475 -45.49 -46.48 -2.96
CA GLY A 475 -44.45 -46.33 -1.94
C GLY A 475 -43.51 -45.15 -2.19
N SER A 476 -43.71 -44.02 -1.50
CA SER A 476 -42.81 -42.87 -1.59
C SER A 476 -41.53 -43.12 -0.77
N GLY A 477 -40.43 -43.47 -1.43
CA GLY A 477 -39.07 -43.46 -0.83
C GLY A 477 -38.15 -44.58 -1.32
N SER A 478 -37.04 -44.20 -1.95
CA SER A 478 -35.78 -44.95 -2.18
C SER A 478 -35.89 -46.46 -2.49
N GLY A 479 -35.83 -46.80 -3.78
CA GLY A 479 -34.88 -47.82 -4.24
C GLY A 479 -35.41 -49.13 -4.80
N LEU A 480 -36.59 -49.65 -4.41
CA LEU A 480 -37.12 -50.90 -4.98
C LEU A 480 -38.66 -50.91 -4.93
N GLY A 481 -39.30 -51.03 -6.09
CA GLY A 481 -40.76 -51.02 -6.24
C GLY A 481 -41.35 -52.42 -6.07
N MET A 482 -41.55 -52.91 -4.85
CA MET A 482 -42.11 -54.25 -4.64
C MET A 482 -43.56 -54.35 -5.16
N ARG A 483 -43.77 -55.20 -6.17
CA ARG A 483 -45.06 -55.48 -6.81
C ARG A 483 -45.51 -56.89 -6.45
N SER A 484 -46.80 -57.07 -6.16
CA SER A 484 -47.38 -58.40 -5.86
C SER A 484 -48.27 -58.87 -6.99
N PHE A 485 -48.33 -60.19 -7.18
CA PHE A 485 -49.20 -60.83 -8.15
C PHE A 485 -49.88 -62.05 -7.54
N THR A 486 -51.11 -62.29 -8.01
CA THR A 486 -51.89 -63.49 -7.70
C THR A 486 -52.52 -63.95 -9.01
N LEU A 487 -52.10 -65.12 -9.48
CA LEU A 487 -52.59 -65.72 -10.72
C LEU A 487 -53.20 -67.08 -10.43
N THR A 488 -54.24 -67.43 -11.19
CA THR A 488 -55.07 -68.59 -10.92
C THR A 488 -55.37 -69.38 -12.19
N HIS A 489 -55.09 -70.68 -12.18
CA HIS A 489 -55.31 -71.56 -13.34
C HIS A 489 -55.95 -72.88 -12.96
N ASN A 490 -56.75 -73.44 -13.85
CA ASN A 490 -57.47 -74.69 -13.61
C ASN A 490 -56.97 -75.78 -14.55
N TYR A 491 -56.27 -76.77 -14.00
CA TYR A 491 -55.82 -77.94 -14.76
C TYR A 491 -57.00 -78.90 -14.97
N ILE A 492 -57.32 -79.14 -16.24
CA ILE A 492 -58.33 -80.13 -16.63
C ILE A 492 -57.61 -81.45 -16.89
N ASP A 493 -58.03 -82.52 -16.24
CA ASP A 493 -57.52 -83.85 -16.51
C ASP A 493 -57.86 -84.25 -17.97
N PRO A 494 -56.85 -84.47 -18.84
CA PRO A 494 -57.11 -84.87 -20.22
C PRO A 494 -57.64 -86.32 -20.36
N ASN A 495 -57.61 -87.16 -19.31
CA ASN A 495 -57.97 -88.57 -19.38
C ASN A 495 -58.80 -89.04 -18.15
N PRO A 496 -59.98 -89.62 -18.36
CA PRO A 496 -60.82 -90.12 -17.27
C PRO A 496 -60.32 -91.42 -16.59
N ASP A 497 -59.04 -91.80 -16.76
CA ASP A 497 -58.46 -93.00 -16.18
C ASP A 497 -57.91 -92.70 -14.75
N PRO A 498 -58.47 -93.32 -13.69
CA PRO A 498 -58.09 -93.03 -12.31
C PRO A 498 -56.66 -93.46 -11.95
N ASP A 499 -55.96 -94.22 -12.80
CA ASP A 499 -54.56 -94.61 -12.61
C ASP A 499 -53.56 -93.71 -13.38
N TRP A 500 -54.04 -92.63 -14.04
CA TRP A 500 -53.19 -91.71 -14.80
C TRP A 500 -52.78 -90.50 -13.97
N GLU A 501 -51.46 -90.34 -13.76
CA GLU A 501 -50.89 -89.11 -13.20
C GLU A 501 -50.21 -88.32 -14.33
N VAL A 502 -50.60 -87.05 -14.47
CA VAL A 502 -49.88 -86.09 -15.31
C VAL A 502 -49.22 -85.07 -14.40
N ASN A 503 -47.91 -84.90 -14.58
CA ASN A 503 -47.14 -83.87 -13.90
C ASN A 503 -47.10 -82.64 -14.79
N TYR A 504 -47.51 -81.50 -14.23
CA TYR A 504 -47.32 -80.20 -14.86
C TYR A 504 -46.23 -79.43 -14.09
N SER A 505 -45.39 -78.73 -14.84
CA SER A 505 -44.45 -77.75 -14.29
C SER A 505 -44.83 -76.40 -14.85
N TYR A 506 -45.00 -75.41 -13.99
CA TYR A 506 -45.18 -74.04 -14.41
C TYR A 506 -43.85 -73.28 -14.31
N SER A 507 -43.66 -72.28 -15.16
CA SER A 507 -42.57 -71.32 -15.07
C SER A 507 -43.13 -69.90 -14.99
N ILE A 508 -42.55 -69.09 -14.11
CA ILE A 508 -42.84 -67.67 -13.97
C ILE A 508 -41.61 -66.93 -14.49
N THR A 509 -41.80 -66.01 -15.41
CA THR A 509 -40.78 -65.11 -15.93
C THR A 509 -41.24 -63.69 -15.65
N VAL A 510 -40.38 -62.85 -15.10
CA VAL A 510 -40.55 -61.40 -15.05
C VAL A 510 -39.42 -60.80 -15.87
N GLU A 511 -39.77 -60.09 -16.93
CA GLU A 511 -38.85 -59.33 -17.77
C GLU A 511 -39.09 -57.84 -17.54
N ASP A 512 -38.02 -57.04 -17.44
CA ASP A 512 -38.08 -55.58 -17.62
C ASP A 512 -38.07 -55.22 -19.12
N ASP A 513 -38.13 -53.93 -19.45
CA ASP A 513 -38.04 -53.41 -20.81
C ASP A 513 -36.61 -53.34 -21.38
N ASP A 514 -35.60 -53.62 -20.55
CA ASP A 514 -34.16 -53.49 -20.82
C ASP A 514 -33.42 -54.83 -20.82
N LEU A 515 -34.15 -55.91 -21.11
CA LEU A 515 -33.66 -57.28 -21.30
C LEU A 515 -33.16 -57.98 -20.02
N GLY A 516 -33.43 -57.45 -18.84
CA GLY A 516 -33.26 -58.13 -17.57
C GLY A 516 -34.44 -59.07 -17.30
N GLU A 517 -34.13 -60.28 -16.82
CA GLU A 517 -35.12 -61.33 -16.61
C GLU A 517 -34.88 -62.05 -15.28
N SER A 518 -35.96 -62.31 -14.56
CA SER A 518 -36.03 -63.22 -13.41
C SER A 518 -36.94 -64.40 -13.71
N THR A 519 -36.46 -65.63 -13.51
CA THR A 519 -37.27 -66.84 -13.70
C THR A 519 -37.44 -67.64 -12.42
N GLY A 520 -38.66 -68.09 -12.17
CA GLY A 520 -39.04 -69.09 -11.18
C GLY A 520 -39.70 -70.29 -11.84
N SER A 521 -39.68 -71.45 -11.18
CA SER A 521 -40.42 -72.63 -11.64
C SER A 521 -40.94 -73.45 -10.47
N GLY A 522 -42.10 -74.07 -10.66
CA GLY A 522 -42.70 -75.00 -9.70
C GLY A 522 -43.28 -76.21 -10.40
N SER A 523 -43.55 -77.28 -9.66
CA SER A 523 -44.14 -78.50 -10.23
C SER A 523 -45.16 -79.12 -9.29
N GLY A 524 -46.17 -79.77 -9.87
CA GLY A 524 -47.17 -80.52 -9.14
C GLY A 524 -47.78 -81.64 -9.97
N SER A 525 -48.46 -82.57 -9.29
CA SER A 525 -49.09 -83.74 -9.91
C SER A 525 -50.60 -83.63 -9.84
N VAL A 526 -51.28 -83.90 -10.95
CA VAL A 526 -52.74 -84.04 -10.97
C VAL A 526 -53.09 -85.52 -10.80
N THR A 527 -53.82 -85.86 -9.74
CA THR A 527 -54.29 -87.21 -9.44
C THR A 527 -55.83 -87.26 -9.39
N GLY A 528 -56.42 -88.26 -10.01
CA GLY A 528 -57.87 -88.46 -10.00
C GLY A 528 -58.37 -89.04 -8.67
N GLY A 529 -58.50 -88.25 -7.60
CA GLY A 529 -59.13 -88.77 -6.37
C GLY A 529 -59.24 -87.84 -5.16
N SER A 530 -60.48 -87.68 -4.68
CA SER A 530 -60.94 -86.92 -3.51
C SER A 530 -60.22 -87.19 -2.16
N GLY A 531 -59.81 -86.14 -1.42
CA GLY A 531 -59.83 -86.15 0.06
C GLY A 531 -58.86 -85.27 0.88
N SER A 532 -59.42 -84.21 1.49
CA SER A 532 -59.20 -83.67 2.85
C SER A 532 -57.81 -83.14 3.30
N GLY A 533 -57.78 -81.86 3.70
CA GLY A 533 -56.59 -81.11 4.11
C GLY A 533 -56.13 -81.22 5.57
N SER A 534 -55.00 -80.55 5.86
CA SER A 534 -54.58 -79.89 7.12
C SER A 534 -53.14 -79.36 6.85
N GLY A 535 -52.80 -78.08 6.90
CA GLY A 535 -52.98 -77.12 7.99
C GLY A 535 -51.78 -77.19 8.95
N GLY A 536 -50.80 -76.29 8.81
CA GLY A 536 -49.64 -76.18 9.72
C GLY A 536 -48.83 -74.90 9.50
N SER A 537 -48.92 -73.96 10.45
CA SER A 537 -48.33 -72.61 10.48
C SER A 537 -47.32 -72.48 11.62
N SER A 538 -46.21 -71.77 11.40
CA SER A 538 -45.36 -71.09 12.42
C SER A 538 -44.27 -70.31 11.68
N GLY A 539 -44.02 -69.00 11.81
CA GLY A 539 -44.21 -68.08 12.94
C GLY A 539 -42.89 -67.91 13.70
N GLY A 540 -42.17 -66.79 13.52
CA GLY A 540 -40.97 -66.48 14.32
C GLY A 540 -40.23 -65.18 13.94
N SER A 541 -40.59 -64.08 14.60
CA SER A 541 -39.95 -62.75 14.56
C SER A 541 -38.69 -62.67 15.44
N GLY A 542 -37.81 -61.69 15.17
CA GLY A 542 -36.77 -61.28 16.12
C GLY A 542 -35.88 -60.11 15.64
N SER A 543 -36.33 -58.87 15.83
CA SER A 543 -35.49 -57.66 15.76
C SER A 543 -34.74 -57.43 17.08
N GLY A 544 -33.51 -56.93 16.98
CA GLY A 544 -32.75 -56.37 18.10
C GLY A 544 -31.65 -55.45 17.59
N GLY A 545 -31.91 -54.13 17.64
CA GLY A 545 -30.92 -53.09 17.35
C GLY A 545 -29.99 -52.82 18.52
N GLY A 546 -28.85 -52.21 18.22
CA GLY A 546 -27.87 -51.71 19.20
C GLY A 546 -26.86 -50.79 18.51
N SER A 547 -27.16 -49.50 18.51
CA SER A 547 -26.26 -48.41 18.10
C SER A 547 -25.27 -48.09 19.23
N GLY A 548 -24.00 -47.90 18.87
CA GLY A 548 -22.94 -47.42 19.76
C GLY A 548 -22.17 -46.30 19.08
N GLY A 549 -22.44 -45.05 19.50
CA GLY A 549 -21.75 -43.86 19.04
C GLY A 549 -20.35 -43.71 19.64
N SER A 550 -19.40 -43.28 18.81
CA SER A 550 -18.06 -42.85 19.20
C SER A 550 -18.07 -41.39 19.65
N GLY A 551 -17.29 -41.08 20.69
CA GLY A 551 -17.04 -39.70 21.16
C GLY A 551 -15.97 -39.00 20.31
N SER A 552 -16.23 -37.73 20.00
CA SER A 552 -15.31 -36.82 19.33
C SER A 552 -14.64 -35.89 20.36
N GLY A 553 -13.34 -35.59 20.17
CA GLY A 553 -12.60 -34.60 20.96
C GLY A 553 -12.87 -33.19 20.43
N GLY A 554 -13.38 -32.32 21.30
CA GLY A 554 -13.71 -30.92 20.96
C GLY A 554 -12.54 -29.97 21.15
N GLY A 555 -12.39 -29.02 20.21
CA GLY A 555 -11.55 -27.82 20.37
C GLY A 555 -12.13 -26.85 21.39
N SER A 556 -11.31 -25.89 21.84
CA SER A 556 -11.72 -24.82 22.75
C SER A 556 -12.50 -23.77 21.97
N ALA A 557 -13.73 -23.46 22.39
CA ALA A 557 -14.62 -22.51 21.71
C ALA A 557 -14.77 -21.21 22.50
N LEU A 558 -14.91 -20.07 21.82
CA LEU A 558 -15.23 -18.77 22.39
C LEU A 558 -16.74 -18.63 22.64
N ILE A 559 -17.13 -18.13 23.81
CA ILE A 559 -18.53 -18.06 24.26
C ILE A 559 -19.01 -16.61 24.46
N PHE A 560 -20.31 -16.36 24.27
CA PHE A 560 -20.95 -15.07 24.54
C PHE A 560 -21.00 -14.73 26.06
N GLY A 561 -20.71 -13.48 26.44
CA GLY A 561 -20.60 -13.03 27.84
C GLY A 561 -21.78 -12.26 28.46
N GLY A 562 -22.85 -11.96 27.69
CA GLY A 562 -23.88 -10.95 28.07
C GLY A 562 -25.29 -11.47 28.44
N GLN A 563 -26.19 -10.56 28.81
CA GLN A 563 -27.65 -10.85 28.91
C GLN A 563 -28.36 -10.46 27.60
N SER A 564 -29.14 -11.39 27.04
CA SER A 564 -29.86 -11.24 25.77
C SER A 564 -30.66 -9.93 25.69
N GLY A 565 -30.27 -9.07 24.74
CA GLY A 565 -30.98 -7.87 24.32
C GLY A 565 -31.38 -7.98 22.85
N THR A 566 -32.52 -7.38 22.52
CA THR A 566 -33.25 -7.42 21.23
C THR A 566 -32.46 -7.76 19.96
N THR A 567 -32.87 -8.88 19.34
CA THR A 567 -32.47 -9.44 18.03
C THR A 567 -32.27 -8.41 16.91
N LYS A 568 -31.04 -8.32 16.41
CA LYS A 568 -30.74 -7.87 15.05
C LYS A 568 -30.42 -9.13 14.24
N SER A 569 -31.39 -9.64 13.49
CA SER A 569 -31.19 -10.81 12.62
C SER A 569 -30.62 -10.34 11.31
N ASP A 570 -29.33 -10.53 11.08
CA ASP A 570 -28.73 -10.59 9.76
C ASP A 570 -27.75 -11.78 9.78
N ARG A 571 -27.95 -12.73 8.87
CA ARG A 571 -27.10 -13.92 8.73
C ARG A 571 -25.75 -13.48 8.18
N LEU A 572 -24.65 -13.94 8.79
CA LEU A 572 -23.31 -13.63 8.34
C LEU A 572 -23.05 -14.21 6.95
N ARG A 573 -22.51 -13.39 6.03
CA ARG A 573 -22.12 -13.79 4.67
C ARG A 573 -20.61 -13.84 4.53
N VAL A 574 -20.11 -14.69 3.64
CA VAL A 574 -18.65 -14.82 3.38
C VAL A 574 -18.02 -13.49 3.00
N SER A 575 -18.67 -12.72 2.11
CA SER A 575 -18.18 -11.40 1.67
C SER A 575 -17.96 -10.40 2.82
N GLU A 576 -18.64 -10.59 3.95
CA GLU A 576 -18.53 -9.73 5.13
C GLU A 576 -17.39 -10.18 6.07
N VAL A 577 -16.98 -11.45 5.99
CA VAL A 577 -15.90 -12.03 6.81
C VAL A 577 -14.52 -11.73 6.21
N VAL A 578 -14.39 -11.79 4.88
CA VAL A 578 -13.12 -11.64 4.16
C VAL A 578 -12.32 -10.39 4.57
N PRO A 579 -12.85 -9.16 4.49
CA PRO A 579 -12.07 -7.96 4.83
C PRO A 579 -11.66 -7.93 6.32
N LEU A 580 -12.49 -8.46 7.20
CA LEU A 580 -12.21 -8.53 8.65
C LEU A 580 -11.18 -9.62 8.98
N PHE A 581 -11.17 -10.71 8.21
CA PHE A 581 -10.15 -11.76 8.36
C PHE A 581 -8.77 -11.27 7.92
N HIS A 582 -8.68 -10.55 6.80
CA HIS A 582 -7.43 -9.91 6.37
C HIS A 582 -6.89 -8.93 7.40
N GLU A 583 -7.77 -8.13 8.01
CA GLU A 583 -7.40 -7.26 9.12
C GLU A 583 -6.86 -8.05 10.32
N ALA A 584 -7.59 -9.09 10.74
CA ALA A 584 -7.20 -9.92 11.89
C ALA A 584 -5.80 -10.53 11.69
N VAL A 585 -5.52 -11.00 10.47
CA VAL A 585 -4.20 -11.48 10.06
C VAL A 585 -3.15 -10.38 10.19
N ARG A 586 -3.40 -9.19 9.64
CA ARG A 586 -2.45 -8.07 9.69
C ARG A 586 -2.09 -7.69 11.12
N ARG A 587 -3.07 -7.69 12.02
CA ARG A 587 -2.88 -7.36 13.44
C ARG A 587 -2.06 -8.41 14.19
N TRP A 588 -2.18 -9.68 13.83
CA TRP A 588 -1.30 -10.74 14.35
C TRP A 588 0.12 -10.68 13.76
N ASP A 589 0.24 -10.37 12.48
CA ASP A 589 1.53 -10.25 11.78
C ASP A 589 2.40 -9.14 12.37
N ALA A 590 1.79 -7.97 12.65
CA ALA A 590 2.45 -6.82 13.26
C ALA A 590 3.09 -7.10 14.64
N LEU A 591 2.75 -8.21 15.30
CA LEU A 591 3.24 -8.56 16.64
C LEU A 591 4.26 -9.71 16.66
N THR A 592 4.50 -10.38 15.53
CA THR A 592 5.40 -11.54 15.49
C THR A 592 6.50 -11.39 14.44
N ASP A 593 7.76 -11.26 14.86
CA ASP A 593 8.95 -11.27 13.98
C ASP A 593 9.23 -12.67 13.34
N ARG A 594 8.22 -13.44 12.92
CA ARG A 594 8.41 -14.84 12.52
C ARG A 594 7.70 -15.25 11.22
N PRO A 595 8.41 -15.92 10.29
CA PRO A 595 7.88 -16.49 9.04
C PRO A 595 6.98 -17.74 9.24
N ILE A 596 6.38 -17.91 10.42
CA ILE A 596 5.44 -19.01 10.72
C ILE A 596 4.01 -18.61 10.35
N ILE A 597 3.66 -17.32 10.47
CA ILE A 597 2.32 -16.80 10.15
C ILE A 597 2.00 -16.96 8.66
N GLU A 598 2.92 -16.57 7.76
CA GLU A 598 2.74 -16.75 6.31
C GLU A 598 2.55 -18.23 5.88
N ARG A 599 3.10 -19.19 6.63
CA ARG A 599 2.97 -20.63 6.30
C ARG A 599 1.70 -21.23 6.89
N THR A 600 1.30 -20.82 8.09
CA THR A 600 0.09 -21.30 8.74
C THR A 600 -1.17 -20.70 8.11
N LEU A 601 -1.16 -19.42 7.73
CA LEU A 601 -2.32 -18.71 7.19
C LEU A 601 -2.70 -19.09 5.75
N ARG A 602 -1.75 -19.61 4.95
CA ARG A 602 -2.05 -20.21 3.63
C ARG A 602 -2.92 -21.46 3.72
N GLU A 603 -2.97 -22.08 4.89
CA GLU A 603 -3.67 -23.33 5.14
C GLU A 603 -4.92 -23.12 6.02
N VAL A 604 -5.22 -21.88 6.45
CA VAL A 604 -6.39 -21.63 7.30
C VAL A 604 -7.68 -21.65 6.49
N VAL A 605 -8.64 -22.48 6.90
CA VAL A 605 -9.98 -22.53 6.31
C VAL A 605 -10.95 -21.84 7.26
N VAL A 606 -11.73 -20.85 6.80
CA VAL A 606 -12.77 -20.20 7.59
C VAL A 606 -14.14 -20.66 7.10
N GLN A 607 -14.97 -21.13 8.03
CA GLN A 607 -16.29 -21.68 7.75
C GLN A 607 -17.34 -20.89 8.52
N ILE A 608 -18.53 -20.78 7.94
CA ILE A 608 -19.70 -20.21 8.62
C ILE A 608 -20.70 -21.35 8.84
N ALA A 609 -21.07 -21.57 10.10
CA ALA A 609 -22.06 -22.58 10.48
C ALA A 609 -22.93 -22.07 11.63
N ASP A 610 -24.14 -22.59 11.78
CA ASP A 610 -24.97 -22.33 12.96
C ASP A 610 -24.44 -23.18 14.12
N LEU A 611 -23.73 -22.55 15.06
CA LEU A 611 -23.06 -23.21 16.17
C LEU A 611 -24.04 -23.41 17.34
N PRO A 612 -23.96 -24.55 18.06
CA PRO A 612 -24.81 -24.77 19.21
C PRO A 612 -24.41 -23.90 20.41
N ASP A 613 -25.39 -23.64 21.27
CA ASP A 613 -25.26 -22.90 22.54
C ASP A 613 -24.92 -21.40 22.36
N GLU A 614 -24.03 -20.87 23.20
CA GLU A 614 -23.58 -19.46 23.24
C GLU A 614 -22.26 -19.27 22.47
N GLN A 615 -21.88 -20.21 21.60
CA GLN A 615 -20.61 -20.19 20.89
C GLN A 615 -20.58 -19.13 19.78
N LEU A 616 -19.48 -18.38 19.70
CA LEU A 616 -19.26 -17.35 18.68
C LEU A 616 -18.31 -17.83 17.58
N GLY A 617 -17.37 -18.71 17.95
CA GLY A 617 -16.43 -19.35 17.05
C GLY A 617 -15.67 -20.46 17.75
N PHE A 618 -15.02 -21.31 16.96
CA PHE A 618 -14.00 -22.24 17.45
C PHE A 618 -12.95 -22.52 16.37
N ALA A 619 -11.74 -22.84 16.81
CA ALA A 619 -10.66 -23.30 15.94
C ALA A 619 -10.28 -24.76 16.23
N VAL A 620 -10.12 -25.55 15.17
CA VAL A 620 -9.54 -26.90 15.22
C VAL A 620 -8.47 -27.01 14.14
N GLN A 621 -7.22 -27.25 14.56
CA GLN A 621 -6.06 -27.29 13.66
C GLN A 621 -5.95 -25.99 12.86
N ASN A 622 -6.12 -26.05 11.53
CA ASN A 622 -6.10 -24.89 10.64
C ASN A 622 -7.52 -24.54 10.14
N SER A 623 -8.58 -24.97 10.81
CA SER A 623 -9.96 -24.57 10.47
C SER A 623 -10.55 -23.70 11.57
N ILE A 624 -11.15 -22.58 11.19
CA ILE A 624 -11.92 -21.68 12.06
C ILE A 624 -13.38 -21.80 11.62
N THR A 625 -14.29 -22.08 12.54
CA THR A 625 -15.73 -22.02 12.27
C THR A 625 -16.34 -20.88 13.08
N ILE A 626 -17.05 -19.98 12.41
CA ILE A 626 -17.73 -18.81 12.99
C ILE A 626 -19.22 -19.04 12.99
N ASP A 627 -19.88 -18.58 14.05
CA ASP A 627 -21.32 -18.71 14.19
C ASP A 627 -22.10 -17.84 13.19
N LEU A 628 -23.18 -18.39 12.63
CA LEU A 628 -23.99 -17.74 11.61
C LEU A 628 -24.67 -16.46 12.12
N ASN A 629 -25.01 -16.38 13.41
CA ASN A 629 -25.86 -15.31 13.96
C ASN A 629 -25.36 -14.69 15.28
N ALA A 630 -24.11 -14.96 15.65
CA ALA A 630 -23.48 -14.50 16.90
C ALA A 630 -24.28 -14.88 18.16
N ALA A 631 -24.65 -16.17 18.28
CA ALA A 631 -25.50 -16.72 19.33
C ALA A 631 -26.84 -15.95 19.49
N GLY A 632 -27.40 -15.47 18.38
CA GLY A 632 -28.66 -14.73 18.29
C GLY A 632 -28.59 -13.25 18.66
N VAL A 633 -27.38 -12.72 18.92
CA VAL A 633 -27.14 -11.31 19.30
C VAL A 633 -26.97 -10.43 18.07
N GLY A 634 -26.44 -10.99 16.97
CA GLY A 634 -26.08 -10.28 15.75
C GLY A 634 -24.63 -9.79 15.74
N TRP A 635 -24.03 -9.85 14.56
CA TRP A 635 -22.66 -9.39 14.32
C TRP A 635 -22.59 -7.86 14.18
N PHE A 636 -21.54 -7.28 14.74
CA PHE A 636 -21.02 -5.99 14.31
C PHE A 636 -19.93 -6.25 13.26
N LEU A 637 -20.19 -5.75 12.06
CA LEU A 637 -19.27 -5.77 10.92
C LEU A 637 -18.65 -4.38 10.84
N ASP A 638 -17.34 -4.32 11.03
CA ASP A 638 -16.65 -3.04 11.00
C ASP A 638 -16.38 -2.61 9.54
N PRO A 639 -16.95 -1.47 9.08
CA PRO A 639 -16.69 -0.95 7.75
C PRO A 639 -15.29 -0.33 7.62
N THR A 640 -14.63 0.00 8.73
CA THR A 640 -13.30 0.62 8.81
C THR A 640 -12.39 -0.18 9.74
N PRO A 641 -12.13 -1.47 9.46
CA PRO A 641 -11.48 -2.38 10.40
C PRO A 641 -10.01 -2.04 10.69
N GLY A 642 -9.38 -1.17 9.90
CA GLY A 642 -8.04 -0.64 10.17
C GLY A 642 -8.01 0.47 11.23
N ASP A 643 -9.16 1.04 11.59
CA ASP A 643 -9.30 2.12 12.56
C ASP A 643 -10.22 1.68 13.73
N GLU A 644 -10.16 2.36 14.88
CA GLU A 644 -11.01 2.06 16.05
C GLU A 644 -12.12 3.12 16.28
N VAL A 645 -12.61 3.77 15.22
CA VAL A 645 -13.49 4.95 15.33
C VAL A 645 -14.83 4.67 16.04
N GLU A 646 -15.31 3.43 16.05
CA GLU A 646 -16.54 2.98 16.70
C GLU A 646 -16.38 2.78 18.21
N PHE A 647 -15.14 2.71 18.68
CA PHE A 647 -14.79 2.33 20.05
C PHE A 647 -14.05 3.45 20.78
N VAL A 648 -14.12 3.40 22.11
CA VAL A 648 -13.33 4.27 22.98
C VAL A 648 -12.50 3.38 23.88
N GLU A 649 -11.19 3.54 23.81
CA GLU A 649 -10.24 2.86 24.69
C GLU A 649 -10.49 3.28 26.15
N ARG A 650 -10.53 2.30 27.05
CA ARG A 650 -10.66 2.52 28.49
C ARG A 650 -9.31 2.37 29.19
N ARG A 651 -9.26 2.81 30.45
CA ARG A 651 -8.02 2.81 31.26
C ARG A 651 -7.43 1.42 31.54
N ASP A 652 -8.17 0.36 31.22
CA ASP A 652 -7.82 -1.04 31.31
C ASP A 652 -7.38 -1.64 29.95
N GLY A 653 -7.23 -0.83 28.89
CA GLY A 653 -6.81 -1.28 27.55
C GLY A 653 -7.94 -1.86 26.70
N GLU A 654 -9.15 -2.01 27.26
CA GLU A 654 -10.30 -2.58 26.56
C GLU A 654 -11.03 -1.51 25.72
N PHE A 655 -11.30 -1.81 24.45
CA PHE A 655 -12.07 -0.93 23.56
C PHE A 655 -13.56 -1.18 23.73
N ARG A 656 -14.33 -0.14 24.07
CA ARG A 656 -15.80 -0.24 24.21
C ARG A 656 -16.54 0.74 23.32
N ALA A 657 -17.52 0.22 22.59
CA ALA A 657 -18.39 0.98 21.71
C ALA A 657 -19.24 2.00 22.49
N HIS A 658 -19.30 3.23 21.99
CA HIS A 658 -20.18 4.27 22.55
C HIS A 658 -21.66 3.87 22.39
N ARG A 659 -22.56 4.28 23.29
CA ARG A 659 -24.01 3.95 23.25
C ARG A 659 -24.77 4.31 21.94
N ARG A 660 -24.14 5.08 21.06
CA ARG A 660 -24.68 5.51 19.75
C ARG A 660 -23.91 4.93 18.56
N SER A 661 -22.82 4.20 18.83
CA SER A 661 -22.06 3.49 17.81
C SER A 661 -22.84 2.25 17.36
N GLU A 662 -22.72 1.91 16.09
CA GLU A 662 -23.34 0.70 15.51
C GLU A 662 -22.78 -0.58 16.17
N ALA A 663 -21.57 -0.51 16.72
CA ALA A 663 -20.94 -1.60 17.47
C ALA A 663 -21.57 -1.87 18.85
N HIS A 664 -22.33 -0.93 19.44
CA HIS A 664 -22.76 -1.02 20.85
C HIS A 664 -23.62 -2.24 21.21
N GLY A 665 -24.34 -2.80 20.23
CA GLY A 665 -25.30 -3.88 20.45
C GLY A 665 -24.94 -5.21 19.81
N GLY A 666 -23.88 -5.28 19.01
CA GLY A 666 -23.45 -6.49 18.29
C GLY A 666 -22.16 -7.08 18.85
N ILE A 667 -21.87 -8.32 18.47
CA ILE A 667 -20.58 -8.97 18.72
C ILE A 667 -19.58 -8.51 17.66
N ASP A 668 -18.43 -7.98 18.06
CA ASP A 668 -17.39 -7.53 17.13
C ASP A 668 -16.75 -8.74 16.42
N LEU A 669 -17.06 -8.92 15.13
CA LEU A 669 -16.57 -10.06 14.36
C LEU A 669 -15.04 -10.05 14.22
N LEU A 670 -14.43 -8.86 14.09
CA LEU A 670 -12.98 -8.71 14.01
C LEU A 670 -12.28 -9.30 15.25
N THR A 671 -12.81 -9.04 16.45
CA THR A 671 -12.29 -9.61 17.70
C THR A 671 -12.41 -11.14 17.74
N VAL A 672 -13.52 -11.71 17.28
CA VAL A 672 -13.70 -13.18 17.25
C VAL A 672 -12.71 -13.82 16.27
N LEU A 673 -12.54 -13.26 15.06
CA LEU A 673 -11.58 -13.78 14.08
C LEU A 673 -10.14 -13.73 14.62
N MET A 674 -9.75 -12.62 15.28
CA MET A 674 -8.44 -12.53 15.93
C MET A 674 -8.27 -13.55 17.06
N HIS A 675 -9.31 -13.81 17.86
CA HIS A 675 -9.27 -14.81 18.92
C HIS A 675 -9.03 -16.23 18.37
N GLU A 676 -9.83 -16.64 17.37
CA GLU A 676 -9.71 -17.97 16.77
C GLU A 676 -8.39 -18.16 16.01
N LEU A 677 -7.88 -17.10 15.36
CA LEU A 677 -6.53 -17.10 14.81
C LEU A 677 -5.46 -17.29 15.88
N GLY A 678 -5.67 -16.74 17.08
CA GLY A 678 -4.81 -17.01 18.24
C GLY A 678 -4.73 -18.51 18.55
N HIS A 679 -5.86 -19.23 18.51
CA HIS A 679 -5.87 -20.68 18.68
C HIS A 679 -5.13 -21.44 17.58
N VAL A 680 -5.29 -21.04 16.32
CA VAL A 680 -4.52 -21.59 15.20
C VAL A 680 -3.01 -21.36 15.38
N LEU A 681 -2.61 -20.21 15.90
CA LEU A 681 -1.23 -19.86 16.21
C LEU A 681 -0.70 -20.54 17.50
N GLY A 682 -1.55 -21.29 18.20
CA GLY A 682 -1.19 -22.09 19.37
C GLY A 682 -1.35 -21.38 20.72
N PHE A 683 -2.03 -20.23 20.76
CA PHE A 683 -2.40 -19.55 22.00
C PHE A 683 -3.62 -20.24 22.62
N GLY A 684 -3.61 -20.45 23.93
CA GLY A 684 -4.77 -20.94 24.69
C GLY A 684 -5.59 -19.79 25.26
N HIS A 685 -6.74 -20.11 25.85
CA HIS A 685 -7.56 -19.09 26.51
C HIS A 685 -6.81 -18.40 27.67
N SER A 686 -7.10 -17.12 27.87
CA SER A 686 -6.62 -16.28 28.97
C SER A 686 -7.70 -16.09 30.03
N ASP A 687 -7.31 -16.14 31.30
CA ASP A 687 -8.21 -15.82 32.42
C ASP A 687 -8.41 -14.29 32.60
N ASP A 688 -7.63 -13.46 31.89
CA ASP A 688 -7.78 -12.01 31.93
C ASP A 688 -8.92 -11.56 31.00
N ARG A 689 -9.92 -10.89 31.55
CA ARG A 689 -11.11 -10.46 30.83
C ARG A 689 -10.83 -9.37 29.78
N ALA A 690 -9.73 -8.64 29.88
CA ALA A 690 -9.36 -7.62 28.88
C ALA A 690 -8.52 -8.20 27.73
N ASP A 691 -8.01 -9.43 27.87
CA ASP A 691 -7.13 -10.09 26.90
C ASP A 691 -7.92 -10.61 25.70
N LEU A 692 -7.34 -10.48 24.49
CA LEU A 692 -7.91 -11.02 23.25
C LEU A 692 -8.30 -12.49 23.40
N MET A 693 -7.46 -13.30 24.05
CA MET A 693 -7.64 -14.73 24.23
C MET A 693 -8.61 -15.10 25.37
N ASN A 694 -9.36 -14.16 25.97
CA ASN A 694 -10.36 -14.53 26.97
C ASN A 694 -11.49 -15.38 26.36
N ASP A 695 -11.95 -16.38 27.10
CA ASP A 695 -12.97 -17.36 26.68
C ASP A 695 -14.39 -16.81 26.55
N SER A 696 -14.59 -15.52 26.83
CA SER A 696 -15.87 -14.84 26.67
C SER A 696 -15.77 -13.45 26.04
N LEU A 697 -16.74 -13.09 25.19
CA LEU A 697 -16.84 -11.75 24.58
C LEU A 697 -18.22 -11.09 24.82
N ASP A 698 -18.20 -9.85 25.32
CA ASP A 698 -19.39 -9.02 25.54
C ASP A 698 -19.74 -8.20 24.27
N PRO A 699 -21.02 -7.86 24.02
CA PRO A 699 -21.40 -6.94 22.95
C PRO A 699 -20.72 -5.57 23.06
N GLY A 700 -20.35 -5.01 21.91
CA GLY A 700 -19.69 -3.71 21.79
C GLY A 700 -18.33 -3.64 22.47
N VAL A 701 -17.66 -4.78 22.63
CA VAL A 701 -16.26 -4.85 23.06
C VAL A 701 -15.40 -5.23 21.87
N ARG A 702 -14.32 -4.48 21.66
CA ARG A 702 -13.22 -4.86 20.79
C ARG A 702 -12.00 -5.19 21.65
N ARG A 703 -11.33 -6.29 21.35
CA ARG A 703 -10.04 -6.63 21.95
C ARG A 703 -9.01 -6.74 20.86
N VAL A 704 -7.80 -6.26 21.13
CA VAL A 704 -6.67 -6.31 20.19
C VAL A 704 -5.56 -7.13 20.85
N PRO A 705 -4.71 -7.82 20.06
CA PRO A 705 -3.62 -8.58 20.62
C PRO A 705 -2.58 -7.62 21.25
N ASP A 706 -2.24 -7.86 22.52
CA ASP A 706 -1.47 -6.91 23.34
C ASP A 706 -0.15 -7.58 23.78
N THR A 707 0.91 -7.41 22.98
CA THR A 707 2.31 -7.86 23.22
C THR A 707 2.59 -9.39 23.26
N ALA A 708 3.69 -9.81 22.63
CA ALA A 708 4.13 -11.20 22.50
C ALA A 708 4.21 -11.96 23.85
N PRO A 709 3.38 -13.01 24.09
CA PRO A 709 3.45 -13.79 25.31
C PRO A 709 4.61 -14.78 25.26
N THR A 710 5.44 -14.73 26.31
CA THR A 710 6.39 -15.77 26.66
C THR A 710 5.64 -17.06 27.00
N ARG A 711 5.47 -17.97 26.02
CA ARG A 711 5.48 -19.46 26.12
C ARG A 711 4.71 -20.11 24.97
N MET A 712 5.40 -20.33 23.84
CA MET A 712 4.98 -21.35 22.86
C MET A 712 4.91 -22.72 23.57
N LEU A 713 3.76 -23.41 23.48
CA LEU A 713 3.74 -24.85 23.70
C LEU A 713 4.43 -25.50 22.48
N SER A 714 5.39 -26.39 22.74
CA SER A 714 6.28 -27.00 21.75
C SER A 714 5.54 -27.58 20.52
N PRO A 715 6.16 -27.53 19.32
CA PRO A 715 5.55 -28.05 18.09
C PRO A 715 5.31 -29.56 18.16
N HIS A 716 4.13 -29.98 17.67
CA HIS A 716 3.82 -31.39 17.40
C HIS A 716 4.73 -31.92 16.26
N PRO A 717 5.28 -33.14 16.37
CA PRO A 717 6.23 -33.66 15.40
C PRO A 717 5.54 -34.09 14.11
N THR A 718 5.95 -33.51 12.98
CA THR A 718 5.68 -34.00 11.63
C THR A 718 6.62 -35.17 11.32
N THR A 719 6.10 -36.40 11.19
CA THR A 719 6.80 -37.48 10.47
C THR A 719 6.60 -37.24 8.98
N GLY A 720 7.70 -37.02 8.27
CA GLY A 720 7.69 -36.42 6.94
C GLY A 720 7.77 -37.35 5.76
N GLU A 721 7.79 -36.71 4.59
CA GLU A 721 8.55 -37.09 3.41
C GLU A 721 8.93 -35.80 2.67
N SER A 722 10.18 -35.72 2.21
CA SER A 722 10.72 -34.52 1.59
C SER A 722 10.28 -34.40 0.13
N ILE A 723 9.63 -33.30 -0.24
CA ILE A 723 9.50 -32.88 -1.63
C ILE A 723 10.25 -31.55 -1.77
N THR A 724 11.27 -31.55 -2.64
CA THR A 724 12.00 -30.34 -3.04
C THR A 724 11.27 -29.75 -4.24
N LEU A 725 10.64 -28.57 -4.09
CA LEU A 725 10.14 -27.76 -5.22
C LEU A 725 10.59 -26.31 -5.02
N GLY A 726 11.01 -25.71 -6.15
CA GLY A 726 11.68 -24.42 -6.24
C GLY A 726 10.79 -23.22 -5.90
N ARG A 727 11.46 -22.10 -5.63
CA ARG A 727 10.85 -20.81 -5.28
C ARG A 727 9.88 -20.31 -6.36
N SER A 728 8.64 -20.07 -5.96
CA SER A 728 7.71 -19.07 -6.52
C SER A 728 6.96 -18.38 -5.36
N GLN A 729 6.77 -17.07 -5.50
CA GLN A 729 6.14 -16.17 -4.53
C GLN A 729 4.62 -16.04 -4.77
N SER A 730 3.96 -15.48 -3.74
CA SER A 730 2.53 -15.12 -3.58
C SER A 730 1.52 -16.27 -3.47
N ALA A 731 0.86 -16.36 -2.30
CA ALA A 731 -0.40 -17.09 -2.16
C ALA A 731 -1.33 -16.30 -1.23
N ALA A 732 -2.61 -16.35 -1.59
CA ALA A 732 -3.75 -15.87 -0.82
C ALA A 732 -3.74 -16.40 0.63
N LEU A 733 -4.28 -15.59 1.54
CA LEU A 733 -4.43 -15.90 2.95
C LEU A 733 -5.90 -16.30 3.19
N GLY A 734 -6.16 -17.59 3.40
CA GLY A 734 -7.46 -18.11 3.84
C GLY A 734 -8.36 -18.69 2.73
N ARG A 735 -8.96 -19.87 2.99
CA ARG A 735 -9.98 -20.53 2.13
C ARG A 735 -11.34 -20.48 2.83
N PHE A 736 -12.41 -20.02 2.18
CA PHE A 736 -13.75 -19.95 2.80
C PHE A 736 -14.68 -21.06 2.28
N VAL A 737 -15.46 -21.71 3.16
CA VAL A 737 -16.46 -22.74 2.77
C VAL A 737 -17.77 -22.49 3.52
N VAL A 738 -18.89 -22.40 2.81
CA VAL A 738 -20.25 -22.32 3.40
C VAL A 738 -20.92 -23.67 3.31
N ASN A 739 -21.28 -24.25 4.45
CA ASN A 739 -22.13 -25.44 4.50
C ASN A 739 -23.45 -25.11 5.20
N THR A 740 -24.54 -24.99 4.43
CA THR A 740 -25.89 -25.01 4.99
C THR A 740 -26.83 -25.90 4.15
N PRO A 741 -27.46 -26.93 4.73
CA PRO A 741 -28.45 -27.73 4.03
C PRO A 741 -29.78 -26.96 3.92
N GLY A 742 -30.23 -26.72 2.69
CA GLY A 742 -31.58 -26.26 2.38
C GLY A 742 -31.82 -24.77 2.60
N LEU A 743 -31.70 -23.99 1.52
CA LEU A 743 -32.55 -22.85 1.09
C LEU A 743 -31.72 -21.95 0.17
N THR A 744 -31.99 -22.04 -1.12
CA THR A 744 -31.46 -21.15 -2.15
C THR A 744 -32.23 -19.84 -2.11
N GLU A 745 -31.59 -18.74 -1.71
CA GLU A 745 -32.10 -17.39 -1.97
C GLU A 745 -31.09 -16.63 -2.83
N SER A 746 -31.47 -16.34 -4.07
CA SER A 746 -30.73 -15.50 -4.99
C SER A 746 -31.15 -14.04 -4.80
N VAL A 747 -30.16 -13.16 -4.54
CA VAL A 747 -30.38 -11.71 -4.45
C VAL A 747 -29.40 -11.00 -5.38
N ARG A 748 -29.92 -10.40 -6.46
CA ARG A 748 -29.21 -9.40 -7.27
C ARG A 748 -29.09 -8.08 -6.50
N LEU A 749 -27.93 -7.43 -6.56
CA LEU A 749 -27.75 -6.04 -6.11
C LEU A 749 -28.05 -5.05 -7.26
N PRO A 750 -28.79 -3.95 -7.03
CA PRO A 750 -28.91 -2.87 -8.01
C PRO A 750 -27.71 -1.90 -7.93
N ARG A 751 -27.31 -1.41 -9.10
CA ARG A 751 -26.29 -0.37 -9.33
C ARG A 751 -26.51 0.88 -8.46
N SER A 752 -25.49 1.30 -7.72
CA SER A 752 -25.43 2.64 -7.12
C SER A 752 -25.02 3.66 -8.19
N THR A 753 -25.99 4.47 -8.59
CA THR A 753 -25.76 5.69 -9.39
C THR A 753 -25.14 6.75 -8.49
N VAL A 754 -23.89 7.13 -8.77
CA VAL A 754 -23.24 8.28 -8.12
C VAL A 754 -23.86 9.57 -8.65
N ILE A 755 -24.61 10.28 -7.81
CA ILE A 755 -24.97 11.68 -8.04
C ILE A 755 -23.89 12.52 -7.34
N LEU A 756 -23.05 13.18 -8.13
CA LEU A 756 -22.16 14.23 -7.66
C LEU A 756 -22.99 15.50 -7.43
N GLU A 757 -23.21 15.87 -6.16
CA GLU A 757 -23.50 17.26 -5.79
C GLU A 757 -22.26 17.85 -5.10
N SER A 758 -21.61 18.75 -5.84
CA SER A 758 -20.59 19.68 -5.38
C SER A 758 -21.22 20.77 -4.50
N ASP A 759 -20.73 20.93 -3.26
CA ASP A 759 -20.46 22.22 -2.60
C ASP A 759 -20.26 22.04 -1.08
N VAL A 760 -19.01 21.84 -0.63
CA VAL A 760 -18.55 22.31 0.70
C VAL A 760 -17.05 22.66 0.63
N GLN A 761 -16.72 23.86 1.09
CA GLN A 761 -15.40 24.49 1.19
C GLN A 761 -14.44 23.71 2.11
N PRO A 762 -13.10 23.74 1.87
CA PRO A 762 -12.13 23.05 2.72
C PRO A 762 -11.89 23.80 4.04
N LEU A 763 -12.03 23.08 5.16
CA LEU A 763 -11.51 23.50 6.46
C LEU A 763 -10.10 22.91 6.63
N THR A 764 -9.14 23.79 6.84
CA THR A 764 -7.73 23.51 7.17
C THR A 764 -7.55 22.60 8.40
N PRO A 765 -6.59 21.66 8.44
CA PRO A 765 -6.25 20.90 9.64
C PRO A 765 -5.43 21.74 10.65
N PRO A 766 -5.57 21.52 11.98
CA PRO A 766 -4.80 22.22 13.00
C PRO A 766 -3.49 21.49 13.33
N THR A 767 -2.36 22.01 12.87
CA THR A 767 -1.02 21.66 13.35
C THR A 767 -0.77 22.31 14.71
N ARG A 768 -1.00 21.57 15.82
CA ARG A 768 -0.56 22.02 17.16
C ARG A 768 -0.54 20.94 18.23
N ALA A 769 0.31 19.91 18.07
CA ALA A 769 0.76 19.10 19.20
C ALA A 769 1.97 18.22 18.83
N ILE A 770 3.15 18.80 18.61
CA ILE A 770 4.51 18.24 18.86
C ILE A 770 5.47 19.42 18.63
N HIS A 771 5.62 20.28 19.64
CA HIS A 771 6.70 21.29 19.75
C HIS A 771 6.64 21.92 21.15
N ARG A 772 6.71 21.09 22.20
CA ARG A 772 6.84 21.56 23.59
C ARG A 772 7.71 20.68 24.47
N TYR A 773 8.61 19.90 23.88
CA TYR A 773 9.55 19.06 24.62
C TYR A 773 11.03 19.26 24.23
N ILE A 774 11.33 20.08 23.22
CA ILE A 774 12.71 20.31 22.76
C ILE A 774 13.29 21.66 23.27
N ASP A 775 12.47 22.68 23.52
CA ASP A 775 12.95 23.98 24.04
C ASP A 775 13.26 23.99 25.55
N ALA A 776 12.85 22.96 26.31
CA ALA A 776 13.08 22.92 27.76
C ALA A 776 14.46 22.35 28.15
N VAL A 777 15.18 21.72 27.21
CA VAL A 777 16.50 21.11 27.47
C VAL A 777 17.65 22.05 27.08
N PHE A 778 17.42 23.04 26.21
CA PHE A 778 18.48 23.95 25.74
C PHE A 778 18.75 25.17 26.64
N SER A 779 17.88 25.52 27.59
CA SER A 779 18.11 26.70 28.46
C SER A 779 18.95 26.42 29.73
N THR A 780 19.32 25.16 30.00
CA THR A 780 20.11 24.79 31.19
C THR A 780 21.53 24.31 30.91
N ALA A 781 22.00 24.38 29.66
CA ALA A 781 23.35 23.92 29.28
C ALA A 781 24.39 25.05 29.08
N LEU A 782 24.05 26.31 29.38
CA LEU A 782 24.95 27.47 29.23
C LEU A 782 25.65 27.90 30.55
N GLU A 783 25.65 27.06 31.59
CA GLU A 783 26.33 27.38 32.88
C GLU A 783 27.32 26.31 33.39
N SER A 784 27.80 25.38 32.57
CA SER A 784 28.87 24.46 33.01
C SER A 784 29.94 24.21 31.95
N ASP A 785 31.15 24.68 32.25
CA ASP A 785 32.41 24.32 31.59
C ASP A 785 32.73 22.82 31.77
N ASP A 786 32.11 21.93 31.00
CA ASP A 786 32.58 20.53 30.90
C ASP A 786 32.46 20.00 29.45
N LEU A 787 33.55 20.19 28.72
CA LEU A 787 33.83 19.63 27.39
C LEU A 787 34.33 18.18 27.54
N ALA A 788 33.44 17.23 27.84
CA ALA A 788 33.73 15.80 27.70
C ALA A 788 32.47 14.93 27.84
N LEU A 789 31.58 14.91 26.83
CA LEU A 789 30.68 13.78 26.55
C LEU A 789 29.84 14.08 25.29
N PHE A 790 30.46 13.93 24.12
CA PHE A 790 29.77 13.67 22.85
C PHE A 790 30.71 12.82 22.00
N GLU A 791 30.59 11.50 22.17
CA GLU A 791 30.98 10.46 21.20
C GLU A 791 29.81 9.48 21.09
#